data_AF-A0A2E6KVP6-F1
#
_entry.id   AF-A0A2E6KVP6-F1
#
_cell.length_a   1.000
_cell.length_b   1.000
_cell.length_c   1.000
_cell.angle_alpha   90.00
_cell.angle_beta   90.00
_cell.angle_gamma   90.00
#
_symmetry.space_group_name_H-M   'P 1'
#
loop_
_entity.id
_entity.type
_entity.pdbx_description
1 polymer ?
#
loop_
_entity_poly.entity_id
_entity_poly.type
_entity_poly.pdbx_seq_one_letter_code
_entity_poly.pdbx_strand_id
1 'polypeptide(L)'
;MNSARYATALVLLLLAALVNLNPDIVDPSTDSRIDVNVEESRLVGLQEAEEWLVLRVSFPGMPHSDPKIDNIFDIDEDGSPHLSASQYVRQMSGGLSSLEVTLSEDVWVSQMDEGYWGTDSPGTRDSGLDGRGVEGLVEESVKALLSGVNLSKWDFNDDGLVDRILILHSGSAQESGASSDSIWSHFSELQNPIEMGEWTIGHYTISSLDSGMGTVVHEMLHQMGALDLYDVHSELPSNTWNGLGDWDIMASGNWNDNGRTPSMPGSATLDLIGASGVIEVDTTIDATYEISPISSTLGGTRILSLETAPGERVLISLRSNMGFDSALPGHGILVEYQDLNNGNSADNTVNHDPNNAWARIIEADGDDALLRNRDSGSEGDTFSVNDSFGNTGIKINDNRGRFVHWTAVITNISNNSASVEILTPTDPTTSVLTQRNPIQLLEGESSFATVYSSTQCNLIVNVSADFGTPSVVEVDIPAGSSDVPILRYSDTPLSLGTLTGTIGCEGELPVSIRSDWQKIGNRIPPQSLESVIKWDEPSSISLDLEFEGTGSRDYDIGIEGAVSRIATIPHQGELSSGDSLIVDVEPMGLMESGMYARGQVVFQDEFGLEQRIDILLIAESPFTGDGWLAWLSTPSNGLPIVCILLAISAISGSKKK
;
A
#
# COMPACT_ATOMS: atom_id res chain seq x y z
N MET A 1 -57.00 -2.87 -35.88
CA MET A 1 -56.66 -2.57 -34.46
C MET A 1 -56.37 -3.84 -33.67
N ASN A 2 -57.21 -4.88 -33.72
CA ASN A 2 -56.96 -6.11 -32.95
C ASN A 2 -55.73 -6.90 -33.44
N SER A 3 -55.52 -7.01 -34.76
CA SER A 3 -54.35 -7.68 -35.34
C SER A 3 -53.00 -7.06 -34.92
N ALA A 4 -52.93 -5.73 -34.87
CA ALA A 4 -51.73 -5.02 -34.39
C ALA A 4 -51.46 -5.30 -32.91
N ARG A 5 -52.50 -5.38 -32.07
CA ARG A 5 -52.37 -5.68 -30.64
C ARG A 5 -51.90 -7.10 -30.37
N TYR A 6 -52.43 -8.07 -31.11
CA TYR A 6 -51.94 -9.45 -31.02
C TYR A 6 -50.50 -9.59 -31.51
N ALA A 7 -50.11 -8.85 -32.56
CA ALA A 7 -48.73 -8.80 -33.01
C ALA A 7 -47.80 -8.18 -31.95
N THR A 8 -48.18 -7.06 -31.32
CA THR A 8 -47.42 -6.45 -30.22
C THR A 8 -47.29 -7.38 -29.02
N ALA A 9 -48.38 -8.04 -28.61
CA ALA A 9 -48.33 -9.00 -27.51
C ALA A 9 -47.45 -10.21 -27.82
N LEU A 10 -47.48 -10.71 -29.06
CA LEU A 10 -46.61 -11.80 -29.50
C LEU A 10 -45.13 -11.40 -29.47
N VAL A 11 -44.80 -10.18 -29.91
CA VAL A 11 -43.43 -9.65 -29.86
C VAL A 11 -42.95 -9.53 -28.42
N LEU A 12 -43.79 -9.01 -27.51
CA LEU A 12 -43.46 -8.89 -26.09
C LEU A 12 -43.24 -10.27 -25.42
N LEU A 13 -44.04 -11.28 -25.77
CA LEU A 13 -43.86 -12.64 -25.26
C LEU A 13 -42.61 -13.32 -25.81
N LEU A 14 -42.25 -13.05 -27.07
CA LEU A 14 -41.00 -13.53 -27.67
C LEU A 14 -39.78 -12.86 -27.03
N LEU A 15 -39.85 -11.56 -26.72
CA LEU A 15 -38.83 -10.83 -25.97
C LEU A 15 -38.68 -11.39 -24.55
N ALA A 16 -39.79 -11.66 -23.84
CA ALA A 16 -39.77 -12.29 -22.53
C ALA A 16 -39.10 -13.67 -22.55
N ALA A 17 -39.40 -14.49 -23.56
CA ALA A 17 -38.78 -15.80 -23.73
C ALA A 17 -37.29 -15.70 -24.09
N LEU A 18 -36.91 -14.72 -24.92
CA LEU A 18 -35.51 -14.49 -25.29
C LEU A 18 -34.66 -14.10 -24.08
N VAL A 19 -35.16 -13.19 -23.24
CA VAL A 19 -34.48 -12.74 -22.01
C VAL A 19 -34.33 -13.90 -21.01
N ASN A 20 -35.40 -14.69 -20.79
CA ASN A 20 -35.35 -15.80 -19.84
C ASN A 20 -34.45 -16.97 -20.30
N LEU A 21 -34.29 -17.18 -21.61
CA LEU A 21 -33.42 -18.22 -22.17
C LEU A 21 -31.94 -17.81 -22.24
N ASN A 22 -31.62 -16.53 -22.03
CA ASN A 22 -30.26 -16.02 -22.08
C ASN A 22 -30.00 -15.10 -20.87
N PRO A 23 -30.11 -15.61 -19.63
CA PRO A 23 -29.92 -14.80 -18.42
C PRO A 23 -28.53 -14.16 -18.42
N ASP A 24 -27.50 -14.89 -18.81
CA ASP A 24 -26.09 -14.45 -18.88
C ASP A 24 -25.83 -13.22 -19.79
N ILE A 25 -26.77 -12.86 -20.67
CA ILE A 25 -26.66 -11.70 -21.58
C ILE A 25 -27.35 -10.46 -20.99
N VAL A 26 -28.35 -10.65 -20.12
CA VAL A 26 -29.29 -9.62 -19.70
C VAL A 26 -29.12 -9.26 -18.23
N ASP A 27 -28.77 -10.24 -17.41
CA ASP A 27 -28.22 -9.96 -16.11
C ASP A 27 -26.84 -9.33 -16.31
N PRO A 28 -26.53 -8.24 -15.60
CA PRO A 28 -25.17 -7.75 -15.60
C PRO A 28 -24.30 -8.92 -15.14
N SER A 29 -23.40 -9.39 -16.01
CA SER A 29 -22.26 -10.15 -15.54
C SER A 29 -21.59 -9.25 -14.51
N THR A 30 -21.46 -9.70 -13.27
CA THR A 30 -20.54 -9.09 -12.30
C THR A 30 -19.10 -9.10 -12.83
N ASP A 31 -18.84 -9.87 -13.90
CA ASP A 31 -17.69 -9.76 -14.79
C ASP A 31 -17.77 -8.60 -15.80
N SER A 32 -18.56 -7.56 -15.50
CA SER A 32 -18.01 -6.24 -15.77
C SER A 32 -16.71 -6.20 -15.00
N ARG A 33 -15.61 -6.45 -15.73
CA ARG A 33 -14.41 -5.63 -15.66
C ARG A 33 -14.86 -4.17 -15.60
N ILE A 34 -15.41 -3.77 -14.46
CA ILE A 34 -15.11 -2.50 -13.84
C ILE A 34 -13.61 -2.60 -13.85
N ASP A 35 -12.97 -1.89 -14.79
CA ASP A 35 -11.56 -1.61 -14.69
C ASP A 35 -11.34 -1.38 -13.21
N VAL A 36 -10.53 -2.25 -12.61
CA VAL A 36 -9.94 -2.02 -11.30
C VAL A 36 -9.03 -0.81 -11.55
N ASN A 37 -9.64 0.35 -11.78
CA ASN A 37 -9.24 1.53 -11.08
C ASN A 37 -9.40 1.10 -9.62
N VAL A 38 -8.33 0.50 -9.09
CA VAL A 38 -7.71 1.00 -7.87
C VAL A 38 -8.19 2.44 -7.77
N GLU A 39 -9.04 2.77 -6.79
CA GLU A 39 -9.21 4.19 -6.48
C GLU A 39 -7.78 4.65 -6.21
N GLU A 40 -7.13 5.22 -7.23
CA GLU A 40 -5.92 6.00 -7.06
C GLU A 40 -6.28 6.91 -5.92
N SER A 41 -5.54 6.81 -4.81
CA SER A 41 -5.85 7.58 -3.62
C SER A 41 -6.08 9.01 -4.11
N ARG A 42 -7.21 9.62 -3.72
CA ARG A 42 -7.55 10.99 -4.18
C ARG A 42 -6.61 12.04 -3.57
N LEU A 43 -5.52 11.58 -2.95
CA LEU A 43 -4.52 12.37 -2.30
C LEU A 43 -3.62 12.99 -3.36
N VAL A 44 -3.41 14.29 -3.22
CA VAL A 44 -2.46 15.02 -4.02
C VAL A 44 -1.11 15.00 -3.29
N GLY A 45 -0.04 14.60 -4.00
CA GLY A 45 1.33 14.59 -3.50
C GLY A 45 1.86 15.99 -3.13
N LEU A 46 3.15 16.11 -2.86
CA LEU A 46 3.79 17.36 -2.43
C LEU A 46 3.65 18.48 -3.48
N GLN A 47 3.16 19.64 -3.05
CA GLN A 47 2.95 20.83 -3.87
C GLN A 47 4.09 21.86 -3.71
N GLU A 48 4.29 22.70 -4.73
CA GLU A 48 5.24 23.84 -4.65
C GLU A 48 4.77 24.89 -3.62
N ALA A 49 3.46 25.12 -3.52
CA ALA A 49 2.85 25.98 -2.52
C ALA A 49 1.96 25.13 -1.61
N GLU A 50 2.56 24.60 -0.54
CA GLU A 50 1.82 23.84 0.47
C GLU A 50 1.03 24.78 1.37
N GLU A 51 -0.21 24.41 1.64
CA GLU A 51 -1.18 25.19 2.40
C GLU A 51 -1.86 24.24 3.37
N TRP A 52 -1.68 24.42 4.68
CA TRP A 52 -2.27 23.52 5.68
C TRP A 52 -3.37 24.24 6.47
N LEU A 53 -4.59 23.69 6.44
CA LEU A 53 -5.71 24.18 7.26
C LEU A 53 -5.69 23.51 8.63
N VAL A 54 -5.47 24.28 9.69
CA VAL A 54 -5.41 23.77 11.06
C VAL A 54 -6.65 24.15 11.85
N LEU A 55 -7.48 23.15 12.15
CA LEU A 55 -8.64 23.27 13.03
C LEU A 55 -8.22 23.10 14.49
N ARG A 56 -8.54 24.10 15.31
CA ARG A 56 -8.17 24.10 16.73
C ARG A 56 -9.34 23.53 17.54
N VAL A 57 -9.11 22.38 18.17
CA VAL A 57 -10.11 21.65 18.96
C VAL A 57 -9.69 21.59 20.42
N SER A 58 -10.64 21.83 21.34
CA SER A 58 -10.39 21.74 22.77
C SER A 58 -11.45 20.96 23.52
N PHE A 59 -11.09 20.46 24.69
CA PHE A 59 -11.98 19.69 25.57
C PHE A 59 -12.28 20.48 26.86
N PRO A 60 -13.39 20.17 27.56
CA PRO A 60 -13.69 20.80 28.84
C PRO A 60 -12.51 20.71 29.83
N GLY A 61 -12.04 21.86 30.31
CA GLY A 61 -10.91 21.93 31.24
C GLY A 61 -9.52 21.78 30.61
N MET A 62 -9.43 21.56 29.30
CA MET A 62 -8.19 21.48 28.53
C MET A 62 -8.20 22.58 27.46
N PRO A 63 -7.78 23.82 27.78
CA PRO A 63 -7.75 24.89 26.80
C PRO A 63 -6.65 24.68 25.75
N HIS A 64 -6.90 25.15 24.53
CA HIS A 64 -5.90 25.18 23.46
C HIS A 64 -4.73 26.13 23.81
N SER A 65 -3.56 25.93 23.19
CA SER A 65 -2.32 26.62 23.55
C SER A 65 -1.56 27.11 22.31
N ASP A 66 -1.71 28.40 22.00
CA ASP A 66 -0.99 29.05 20.88
C ASP A 66 0.54 28.87 20.95
N PRO A 67 1.22 28.98 22.11
CA PRO A 67 2.67 28.75 22.18
C PRO A 67 3.12 27.35 21.74
N LYS A 68 2.29 26.32 21.96
CA LYS A 68 2.58 24.95 21.49
C LYS A 68 2.42 24.84 19.97
N ILE A 69 1.43 25.52 19.39
CA ILE A 69 1.25 25.61 17.93
C ILE A 69 2.45 26.30 17.30
N ASP A 70 2.86 27.44 17.86
CA ASP A 70 4.00 28.21 17.36
C ASP A 70 5.27 27.35 17.36
N ASN A 71 5.46 26.49 18.36
CA ASN A 71 6.59 25.56 18.42
C ASN A 71 6.59 24.55 17.26
N ILE A 72 5.43 24.04 16.86
CA ILE A 72 5.30 23.09 15.75
C ILE A 72 5.60 23.77 14.40
N PHE A 73 5.07 24.98 14.17
CA PHE A 73 5.07 25.59 12.84
C PHE A 73 6.13 26.68 12.61
N ASP A 74 6.56 27.42 13.64
CA ASP A 74 7.31 28.67 13.46
C ASP A 74 8.47 28.99 14.46
N ILE A 75 8.50 28.47 15.71
CA ILE A 75 9.37 29.02 16.79
C ILE A 75 10.03 27.97 17.70
N ASP A 76 11.37 27.96 17.75
CA ASP A 76 12.09 27.51 18.96
C ASP A 76 12.21 28.68 19.96
N GLU A 77 11.73 28.49 21.20
CA GLU A 77 11.79 29.52 22.28
C GLU A 77 13.23 29.88 22.71
N ASP A 78 14.23 29.05 22.37
CA ASP A 78 15.60 29.15 22.88
C ASP A 78 16.61 29.81 21.92
N GLY A 79 16.19 30.20 20.72
CA GLY A 79 17.03 30.88 19.74
C GLY A 79 18.08 29.97 19.07
N SER A 80 17.90 28.65 19.11
CA SER A 80 18.61 27.67 18.27
C SER A 80 18.16 27.80 16.79
N PRO A 81 18.88 27.19 15.82
CA PRO A 81 18.50 27.27 14.41
C PRO A 81 17.09 26.71 14.25
N HIS A 82 16.15 27.57 13.82
CA HIS A 82 14.76 27.22 13.55
C HIS A 82 14.69 25.83 12.86
N LEU A 83 14.01 24.88 13.49
CA LEU A 83 13.61 23.60 12.89
C LEU A 83 12.10 23.42 13.08
N SER A 84 11.32 24.08 12.23
CA SER A 84 9.85 24.00 12.24
C SER A 84 9.29 23.18 11.07
N ALA A 85 7.99 22.84 11.10
CA ALA A 85 7.31 22.16 10.00
C ALA A 85 7.50 22.90 8.66
N SER A 86 7.48 24.23 8.67
CA SER A 86 7.71 25.05 7.48
C SER A 86 9.11 24.85 6.88
N GLN A 87 10.12 24.64 7.73
CA GLN A 87 11.47 24.34 7.27
C GLN A 87 11.65 22.88 6.91
N TYR A 88 10.89 21.98 7.53
CA TYR A 88 10.84 20.57 7.17
C TYR A 88 10.36 20.43 5.73
N VAL A 89 9.19 21.00 5.38
CA VAL A 89 8.65 20.99 4.01
C VAL A 89 9.65 21.58 3.01
N ARG A 90 10.34 22.67 3.40
CA ARG A 90 11.38 23.27 2.56
C ARG A 90 12.59 22.36 2.34
N GLN A 91 13.08 21.64 3.35
CA GLN A 91 14.20 20.70 3.19
C GLN A 91 13.78 19.44 2.43
N MET A 92 12.62 18.88 2.76
CA MET A 92 12.02 17.71 2.12
C MET A 92 11.88 17.91 0.60
N SER A 93 11.44 19.09 0.17
CA SER A 93 11.27 19.46 -1.23
C SER A 93 12.55 19.89 -1.97
N GLY A 94 13.72 19.85 -1.31
CA GLY A 94 14.94 20.38 -1.89
C GLY A 94 14.95 21.90 -2.07
N GLY A 95 14.07 22.63 -1.36
CA GLY A 95 13.90 24.08 -1.43
C GLY A 95 12.84 24.57 -2.43
N LEU A 96 12.09 23.65 -3.06
CA LEU A 96 11.08 23.98 -4.07
C LEU A 96 9.69 24.23 -3.50
N SER A 97 9.40 23.67 -2.32
CA SER A 97 8.13 23.88 -1.62
C SER A 97 8.27 24.87 -0.48
N SER A 98 7.21 25.65 -0.26
CA SER A 98 7.00 26.46 0.94
C SER A 98 5.66 26.12 1.58
N LEU A 99 5.63 26.09 2.90
CA LEU A 99 4.42 25.87 3.68
C LEU A 99 3.86 27.20 4.20
N GLU A 100 2.57 27.42 3.98
CA GLU A 100 1.76 28.42 4.68
C GLU A 100 0.68 27.72 5.53
N VAL A 101 0.59 28.10 6.81
CA VAL A 101 -0.33 27.49 7.77
C VAL A 101 -1.46 28.47 8.06
N THR A 102 -2.70 28.02 7.85
CA THR A 102 -3.90 28.80 8.17
C THR A 102 -4.60 28.19 9.37
N LEU A 103 -4.61 28.91 10.49
CA LEU A 103 -5.39 28.51 11.66
C LEU A 103 -6.86 28.91 11.49
N SER A 104 -7.77 28.01 11.86
CA SER A 104 -9.19 28.32 12.07
C SER A 104 -9.39 29.59 12.90
N GLU A 105 -10.38 30.43 12.58
CA GLU A 105 -10.59 31.73 13.28
C GLU A 105 -10.87 31.56 14.77
N ASP A 106 -11.72 30.59 15.11
CA ASP A 106 -12.11 30.25 16.47
C ASP A 106 -11.53 28.89 16.90
N VAL A 107 -11.51 28.64 18.21
CA VAL A 107 -11.25 27.31 18.78
C VAL A 107 -12.60 26.66 19.04
N TRP A 108 -12.85 25.49 18.44
CA TRP A 108 -14.04 24.73 18.77
C TRP A 108 -13.84 24.00 20.10
N VAL A 109 -14.80 24.16 21.01
CA VAL A 109 -14.78 23.50 22.33
C VAL A 109 -15.81 22.39 22.30
N SER A 110 -15.33 21.14 22.39
CA SER A 110 -16.19 19.97 22.52
C SER A 110 -17.08 20.10 23.75
N GLN A 111 -18.35 19.72 23.61
CA GLN A 111 -19.28 19.63 24.74
C GLN A 111 -18.97 18.42 25.63
N MET A 112 -18.28 17.44 25.07
CA MET A 112 -17.89 16.19 25.71
C MET A 112 -16.40 16.19 26.06
N ASP A 113 -16.01 15.44 27.08
CA ASP A 113 -14.60 15.22 27.44
C ASP A 113 -13.89 14.39 26.37
N GLU A 114 -12.55 14.43 26.36
CA GLU A 114 -11.69 13.70 25.41
C GLU A 114 -12.08 12.21 25.27
N GLY A 115 -12.24 11.50 26.40
CA GLY A 115 -12.60 10.08 26.41
C GLY A 115 -13.97 9.74 25.82
N TYR A 116 -14.86 10.72 25.64
CA TYR A 116 -16.07 10.44 24.86
C TYR A 116 -15.75 10.04 23.42
N TRP A 117 -14.70 10.64 22.87
CA TRP A 117 -14.26 10.47 21.48
C TRP A 117 -13.12 9.46 21.36
N GLY A 118 -12.15 9.48 22.27
CA GLY A 118 -10.91 8.69 22.20
C GLY A 118 -10.90 7.36 22.95
N THR A 119 -11.99 6.94 23.61
CA THR A 119 -11.99 5.65 24.31
C THR A 119 -11.87 4.46 23.35
N ASP A 120 -10.90 3.59 23.63
CA ASP A 120 -10.70 2.31 22.96
C ASP A 120 -11.84 1.30 23.23
N SER A 121 -12.15 0.47 22.23
CA SER A 121 -12.95 -0.74 22.36
C SER A 121 -12.09 -1.98 22.07
N PRO A 122 -12.55 -3.21 22.41
CA PRO A 122 -11.76 -4.41 22.16
C PRO A 122 -11.42 -4.54 20.67
N GLY A 123 -10.13 -4.43 20.34
CA GLY A 123 -9.63 -4.56 18.97
C GLY A 123 -9.70 -3.28 18.12
N THR A 124 -10.18 -2.16 18.65
CA THR A 124 -10.28 -0.90 17.88
C THR A 124 -9.94 0.30 18.75
N ARG A 125 -8.98 1.10 18.30
CA ARG A 125 -8.62 2.36 18.96
C ARG A 125 -9.62 3.46 18.63
N ASP A 126 -9.76 4.45 19.51
CA ASP A 126 -10.48 5.70 19.22
C ASP A 126 -11.95 5.52 18.78
N SER A 127 -12.58 4.40 19.19
CA SER A 127 -13.97 4.09 18.83
C SER A 127 -15.01 4.99 19.52
N GLY A 128 -14.64 5.63 20.62
CA GLY A 128 -15.50 6.47 21.42
C GLY A 128 -16.61 5.71 22.15
N LEU A 129 -17.34 6.42 23.01
CA LEU A 129 -18.40 5.82 23.84
C LEU A 129 -19.73 5.63 23.09
N ASP A 130 -19.92 6.35 21.99
CA ASP A 130 -21.14 6.31 21.16
C ASP A 130 -20.95 5.56 19.83
N GLY A 131 -19.75 5.05 19.56
CA GLY A 131 -19.38 4.39 18.32
C GLY A 131 -19.09 5.34 17.15
N ARG A 132 -19.20 6.67 17.32
CA ARG A 132 -18.78 7.65 16.31
C ARG A 132 -17.31 8.03 16.43
N GLY A 133 -16.74 7.89 17.63
CA GLY A 133 -15.31 8.09 17.89
C GLY A 133 -14.76 9.42 17.37
N VAL A 134 -13.51 9.39 16.92
CA VAL A 134 -12.84 10.57 16.37
C VAL A 134 -13.52 11.09 15.09
N GLU A 135 -14.09 10.25 14.23
CA GLU A 135 -14.83 10.71 13.05
C GLU A 135 -15.98 11.66 13.43
N GLY A 136 -16.69 11.37 14.53
CA GLY A 136 -17.73 12.25 15.07
C GLY A 136 -17.21 13.60 15.56
N LEU A 137 -16.02 13.63 16.20
CA LEU A 137 -15.34 14.85 16.64
C LEU A 137 -14.96 15.73 15.43
N VAL A 138 -14.41 15.11 14.38
CA VAL A 138 -14.04 15.77 13.14
C VAL A 138 -15.28 16.35 12.47
N GLU A 139 -16.35 15.57 12.32
CA GLU A 139 -17.60 16.03 11.73
C GLU A 139 -18.18 17.26 12.45
N GLU A 140 -18.25 17.23 13.78
CA GLU A 140 -18.82 18.33 14.55
C GLU A 140 -17.95 19.58 14.52
N SER A 141 -16.64 19.43 14.64
CA SER A 141 -15.69 20.55 14.62
C SER A 141 -15.59 21.20 13.24
N VAL A 142 -15.51 20.41 12.16
CA VAL A 142 -15.51 20.88 10.76
C VAL A 142 -16.78 21.68 10.47
N LYS A 143 -17.96 21.13 10.77
CA LYS A 143 -19.24 21.82 10.52
C LYS A 143 -19.33 23.14 11.30
N ALA A 144 -18.80 23.18 12.51
CA ALA A 144 -18.83 24.38 13.34
C ALA A 144 -17.85 25.46 12.86
N LEU A 145 -16.62 25.07 12.48
CA LEU A 145 -15.54 25.99 12.15
C LEU A 145 -15.52 26.43 10.68
N LEU A 146 -15.96 25.57 9.76
CA LEU A 146 -15.81 25.78 8.32
C LEU A 146 -17.12 26.13 7.59
N SER A 147 -18.25 26.19 8.30
CA SER A 147 -19.54 26.52 7.68
C SER A 147 -19.52 27.94 7.06
N GLY A 148 -19.57 27.98 5.72
CA GLY A 148 -19.56 29.23 4.96
C GLY A 148 -18.16 29.80 4.69
N VAL A 149 -17.11 29.06 5.04
CA VAL A 149 -15.71 29.37 4.66
C VAL A 149 -15.49 28.90 3.22
N ASN A 150 -14.76 29.68 2.42
CA ASN A 150 -14.31 29.23 1.10
C ASN A 150 -13.08 28.34 1.26
N LEU A 151 -13.18 27.07 0.86
CA LEU A 151 -12.13 26.08 1.04
C LEU A 151 -11.25 25.87 -0.21
N SER A 152 -11.46 26.66 -1.27
CA SER A 152 -10.71 26.56 -2.53
C SER A 152 -9.19 26.72 -2.42
N LYS A 153 -8.67 27.15 -1.26
CA LYS A 153 -7.21 27.28 -1.02
C LYS A 153 -6.56 25.92 -0.76
N TRP A 154 -7.34 24.95 -0.29
CA TRP A 154 -6.89 23.62 0.11
C TRP A 154 -7.39 22.51 -0.83
N ASP A 155 -7.89 22.90 -2.01
CA ASP A 155 -8.18 22.00 -3.13
C ASP A 155 -7.15 22.32 -4.21
N PHE A 156 -6.10 21.50 -4.32
CA PHE A 156 -4.96 21.73 -5.20
C PHE A 156 -5.20 21.27 -6.64
N ASN A 157 -6.19 20.40 -6.86
CA ASN A 157 -6.46 19.79 -8.16
C ASN A 157 -7.83 20.20 -8.76
N ASP A 158 -8.56 21.09 -8.09
CA ASP A 158 -9.88 21.62 -8.46
C ASP A 158 -10.98 20.53 -8.56
N ASP A 159 -10.91 19.47 -7.74
CA ASP A 159 -11.90 18.38 -7.73
C ASP A 159 -13.03 18.54 -6.70
N GLY A 160 -12.95 19.58 -5.85
CA GLY A 160 -13.89 19.88 -4.78
C GLY A 160 -13.59 19.18 -3.45
N LEU A 161 -12.54 18.36 -3.37
CA LEU A 161 -12.06 17.73 -2.15
C LEU A 161 -11.03 18.63 -1.45
N VAL A 162 -11.03 18.65 -0.12
CA VAL A 162 -10.00 19.36 0.65
C VAL A 162 -8.82 18.42 0.91
N ASP A 163 -7.65 18.78 0.37
CA ASP A 163 -6.43 17.97 0.36
C ASP A 163 -5.64 18.02 1.67
N ARG A 164 -5.62 19.19 2.35
CA ARG A 164 -4.75 19.46 3.52
C ARG A 164 -5.53 19.96 4.72
N ILE A 165 -5.86 19.06 5.65
CA ILE A 165 -6.59 19.40 6.87
C ILE A 165 -6.03 18.70 8.11
N LEU A 166 -5.67 19.49 9.12
CA LEU A 166 -5.16 19.05 10.41
C LEU A 166 -6.12 19.45 11.53
N ILE A 167 -6.58 18.49 12.32
CA ILE A 167 -7.27 18.72 13.58
C ILE A 167 -6.23 18.66 14.69
N LEU A 168 -5.95 19.81 15.30
CA LEU A 168 -4.98 19.92 16.38
C LEU A 168 -5.71 20.09 17.71
N HIS A 169 -5.75 19.02 18.51
CA HIS A 169 -6.51 18.99 19.76
C HIS A 169 -5.67 19.27 21.02
N SER A 170 -6.32 19.79 22.05
CA SER A 170 -5.69 20.09 23.35
C SER A 170 -5.63 18.90 24.33
N GLY A 171 -6.14 17.75 23.90
CA GLY A 171 -6.14 16.50 24.68
C GLY A 171 -4.74 15.91 24.81
N SER A 172 -4.58 14.88 25.62
CA SER A 172 -3.27 14.20 25.77
C SER A 172 -3.00 13.28 24.57
N ALA A 173 -1.73 12.97 24.31
CA ALA A 173 -1.31 12.09 23.21
C ALA A 173 -1.21 10.63 23.67
N GLN A 174 -2.06 9.72 23.16
CA GLN A 174 -2.03 8.31 23.55
C GLN A 174 -0.71 7.63 23.16
N GLU A 175 -0.15 7.97 22.00
CA GLU A 175 1.13 7.49 21.49
C GLU A 175 2.32 7.90 22.38
N SER A 176 2.16 8.96 23.17
CA SER A 176 3.14 9.44 24.15
C SER A 176 2.92 8.87 25.56
N GLY A 177 2.10 7.82 25.69
CA GLY A 177 1.86 7.11 26.94
C GLY A 177 0.71 7.66 27.79
N ALA A 178 -0.21 8.44 27.20
CA ALA A 178 -1.47 8.79 27.85
C ALA A 178 -2.41 7.57 27.98
N SER A 179 -3.57 7.76 28.62
CA SER A 179 -4.55 6.69 28.80
C SER A 179 -5.20 6.24 27.50
N SER A 180 -5.79 5.04 27.47
CA SER A 180 -6.66 4.53 26.39
C SER A 180 -7.98 5.29 26.18
N ASP A 181 -8.15 6.40 26.91
CA ASP A 181 -9.24 7.36 26.74
C ASP A 181 -8.77 8.62 26.01
N SER A 182 -7.46 8.74 25.75
CA SER A 182 -6.88 9.84 24.97
C SER A 182 -6.81 9.45 23.51
N ILE A 183 -6.85 10.45 22.63
CA ILE A 183 -6.85 10.21 21.19
C ILE A 183 -5.44 9.84 20.73
N TRP A 184 -5.32 8.82 19.87
CA TRP A 184 -4.08 8.50 19.17
C TRP A 184 -3.95 9.37 17.90
N SER A 185 -2.82 10.03 17.69
CA SER A 185 -2.60 10.81 16.46
C SER A 185 -2.62 9.90 15.22
N HIS A 186 -3.41 10.26 14.20
CA HIS A 186 -3.51 9.45 12.97
C HIS A 186 -4.01 10.26 11.76
N PHE A 187 -3.72 9.76 10.57
CA PHE A 187 -4.45 10.02 9.33
C PHE A 187 -5.53 8.97 9.10
N SER A 188 -6.70 9.38 8.63
CA SER A 188 -7.74 8.44 8.17
C SER A 188 -8.66 9.05 7.11
N GLU A 189 -9.19 8.19 6.25
CA GLU A 189 -10.32 8.53 5.39
C GLU A 189 -11.63 8.45 6.20
N LEU A 190 -12.54 9.39 5.96
CA LEU A 190 -13.86 9.39 6.59
C LEU A 190 -14.74 8.35 5.91
N GLN A 191 -15.37 7.48 6.70
CA GLN A 191 -16.35 6.52 6.15
C GLN A 191 -17.51 7.24 5.45
N ASN A 192 -17.89 8.40 5.99
CA ASN A 192 -18.90 9.27 5.43
C ASN A 192 -18.29 10.66 5.21
N PRO A 193 -17.88 11.00 3.98
CA PRO A 193 -17.34 12.32 3.67
C PRO A 193 -18.27 13.46 4.11
N ILE A 194 -17.69 14.55 4.62
CA ILE A 194 -18.45 15.70 5.14
C ILE A 194 -18.70 16.69 4.01
N GLU A 195 -19.96 16.79 3.60
CA GLU A 195 -20.39 17.72 2.55
C GLU A 195 -20.58 19.15 3.09
N MET A 196 -19.88 20.12 2.48
CA MET A 196 -19.84 21.53 2.87
C MET A 196 -20.14 22.44 1.66
N GLY A 197 -21.32 22.26 1.07
CA GLY A 197 -21.77 23.03 -0.09
C GLY A 197 -21.20 22.44 -1.39
N GLU A 198 -20.21 23.10 -1.98
CA GLU A 198 -19.47 22.59 -3.14
C GLU A 198 -18.18 21.85 -2.77
N TRP A 199 -17.80 21.89 -1.49
CA TRP A 199 -16.61 21.24 -0.95
C TRP A 199 -16.96 19.95 -0.22
N THR A 200 -16.05 18.99 -0.26
CA THR A 200 -16.16 17.73 0.47
C THR A 200 -14.89 17.50 1.29
N ILE A 201 -15.04 17.13 2.57
CA ILE A 201 -13.93 16.62 3.38
C ILE A 201 -13.97 15.10 3.33
N GLY A 202 -13.01 14.49 2.62
CA GLY A 202 -12.91 13.04 2.45
C GLY A 202 -12.02 12.34 3.47
N HIS A 203 -11.04 13.05 4.02
CA HIS A 203 -10.04 12.53 4.95
C HIS A 203 -9.64 13.59 5.96
N TYR A 204 -8.92 13.17 6.99
CA TYR A 204 -8.36 14.09 7.97
C TYR A 204 -7.08 13.56 8.59
N THR A 205 -6.29 14.46 9.15
CA THR A 205 -5.24 14.15 10.11
C THR A 205 -5.64 14.74 11.46
N ILE A 206 -5.49 13.99 12.53
CA ILE A 206 -5.68 14.46 13.91
C ILE A 206 -4.40 14.26 14.70
N SER A 207 -4.02 15.24 15.50
CA SER A 207 -2.90 15.10 16.42
C SER A 207 -3.06 15.98 17.65
N SER A 208 -2.42 15.58 18.75
CA SER A 208 -2.38 16.35 19.98
C SER A 208 -1.32 17.45 19.92
N LEU A 209 -1.58 18.57 20.59
CA LEU A 209 -0.55 19.57 20.90
C LEU A 209 0.64 19.00 21.70
N ASP A 210 0.47 17.85 22.36
CA ASP A 210 1.49 17.18 23.15
C ASP A 210 2.30 16.13 22.35
N SER A 211 1.91 15.83 21.12
CA SER A 211 2.59 14.84 20.25
C SER A 211 3.94 15.32 19.71
N GLY A 212 4.10 16.64 19.57
CA GLY A 212 5.29 17.26 19.00
C GLY A 212 5.27 17.32 17.47
N MET A 213 6.23 18.05 16.90
CA MET A 213 6.29 18.34 15.47
C MET A 213 6.56 17.08 14.62
N GLY A 214 7.41 16.16 15.08
CA GLY A 214 7.69 14.91 14.36
C GLY A 214 6.43 14.12 14.03
N THR A 215 5.56 13.91 15.02
CA THR A 215 4.26 13.24 14.83
C THR A 215 3.33 14.04 13.93
N VAL A 216 3.19 15.35 14.14
CA VAL A 216 2.34 16.18 13.28
C VAL A 216 2.78 16.11 11.82
N VAL A 217 4.09 16.18 11.55
CA VAL A 217 4.61 16.10 10.19
C VAL A 217 4.41 14.70 9.62
N HIS A 218 4.72 13.63 10.36
CA HIS A 218 4.47 12.25 9.96
C HIS A 218 3.02 12.05 9.47
N GLU A 219 2.05 12.44 10.30
CA GLU A 219 0.64 12.27 9.96
C GLU A 219 0.17 13.15 8.79
N MET A 220 0.80 14.32 8.61
CA MET A 220 0.52 15.18 7.45
C MET A 220 1.13 14.63 6.15
N LEU A 221 2.21 13.85 6.21
CA LEU A 221 2.78 13.21 5.02
C LEU A 221 1.89 12.11 4.46
N HIS A 222 1.07 11.45 5.27
CA HIS A 222 0.04 10.55 4.76
C HIS A 222 -0.94 11.24 3.81
N GLN A 223 -1.29 12.52 4.06
CA GLN A 223 -2.13 13.30 3.13
C GLN A 223 -1.43 13.60 1.79
N MET A 224 -0.12 13.36 1.69
CA MET A 224 0.67 13.44 0.46
C MET A 224 0.87 12.08 -0.20
N GLY A 225 0.27 11.01 0.35
CA GLY A 225 0.41 9.64 -0.13
C GLY A 225 1.59 8.87 0.47
N ALA A 226 2.27 9.40 1.50
CA ALA A 226 3.30 8.64 2.21
C ALA A 226 2.68 7.43 2.93
N LEU A 227 3.48 6.37 3.05
CA LEU A 227 3.06 5.10 3.64
C LEU A 227 3.89 4.82 4.88
N ASP A 228 3.32 4.14 5.86
CA ASP A 228 4.03 3.65 7.04
C ASP A 228 5.04 2.59 6.64
N LEU A 229 6.27 2.80 7.09
CA LEU A 229 7.42 1.98 6.75
C LEU A 229 7.95 1.17 7.94
N TYR A 230 7.24 1.18 9.07
CA TYR A 230 7.41 0.24 10.18
C TYR A 230 6.42 -0.93 10.10
N ASP A 231 6.60 -1.96 10.92
CA ASP A 231 5.65 -3.07 11.03
C ASP A 231 4.33 -2.59 11.67
N VAL A 232 3.33 -2.32 10.82
CA VAL A 232 1.96 -2.02 11.24
C VAL A 232 1.25 -3.31 11.65
N HIS A 233 0.45 -3.26 12.72
CA HIS A 233 -0.25 -4.43 13.21
C HIS A 233 -1.28 -4.94 12.19
N SER A 234 -1.15 -6.19 11.77
CA SER A 234 -2.15 -6.93 11.00
C SER A 234 -2.64 -8.16 11.79
N GLU A 235 -3.69 -8.84 11.30
CA GLU A 235 -4.16 -10.11 11.87
C GLU A 235 -3.21 -11.29 11.56
N LEU A 236 -2.32 -11.12 10.59
CA LEU A 236 -1.40 -12.14 10.13
C LEU A 236 -0.12 -12.17 10.97
N PRO A 237 0.53 -13.34 11.10
CA PRO A 237 1.85 -13.43 11.69
C PRO A 237 2.91 -12.62 10.90
N SER A 238 3.46 -11.57 11.52
CA SER A 238 4.70 -10.95 11.06
C SER A 238 5.87 -11.23 11.99
N ASN A 239 7.07 -11.11 11.43
CA ASN A 239 8.27 -10.93 12.24
C ASN A 239 8.38 -9.45 12.58
N THR A 240 8.31 -9.13 13.88
CA THR A 240 8.56 -7.76 14.34
C THR A 240 9.91 -7.27 13.82
N TRP A 241 9.92 -6.11 13.17
CA TRP A 241 11.13 -5.46 12.66
C TRP A 241 10.97 -3.95 12.68
N ASN A 242 12.07 -3.21 12.53
CA ASN A 242 12.07 -1.75 12.69
C ASN A 242 11.78 -1.00 11.38
N GLY A 243 11.52 -1.72 10.28
CA GLY A 243 11.27 -1.07 9.00
C GLY A 243 12.49 -0.28 8.53
N LEU A 244 12.28 0.98 8.16
CA LEU A 244 13.37 1.93 7.89
C LEU A 244 13.97 2.57 9.16
N GLY A 245 13.40 2.33 10.34
CA GLY A 245 13.92 2.81 11.61
C GLY A 245 14.03 4.33 11.72
N ASP A 246 15.07 4.80 12.39
CA ASP A 246 15.33 6.21 12.67
C ASP A 246 15.71 7.01 11.41
N TRP A 247 15.89 6.32 10.28
CA TRP A 247 16.28 6.92 9.00
C TRP A 247 15.13 7.52 8.20
N ASP A 248 13.87 7.12 8.45
CA ASP A 248 12.69 7.66 7.75
C ASP A 248 11.66 8.14 8.76
N ILE A 249 11.09 9.32 8.51
CA ILE A 249 10.01 9.87 9.33
C ILE A 249 8.78 8.96 9.32
N MET A 250 8.54 8.23 8.24
CA MET A 250 7.44 7.25 8.14
C MET A 250 7.74 5.93 8.86
N ALA A 251 8.87 5.85 9.57
CA ALA A 251 9.22 4.79 10.51
C ALA A 251 9.43 5.39 11.92
N SER A 252 10.43 4.96 12.69
CA SER A 252 10.70 5.55 14.01
C SER A 252 11.38 6.92 13.96
N GLY A 253 11.81 7.37 12.77
CA GLY A 253 12.50 8.64 12.59
C GLY A 253 11.67 9.87 12.96
N ASN A 254 10.34 9.76 13.05
CA ASN A 254 9.50 10.82 13.60
C ASN A 254 9.79 11.11 15.09
N TRP A 255 10.34 10.14 15.83
CA TRP A 255 10.68 10.26 17.25
C TRP A 255 12.11 10.74 17.53
N ASN A 256 12.90 10.99 16.48
CA ASN A 256 14.27 11.48 16.65
C ASN A 256 14.33 12.76 17.48
N ASP A 257 15.26 12.80 18.44
CA ASP A 257 15.35 13.85 19.46
C ASP A 257 14.02 14.12 20.20
N ASN A 258 13.29 13.06 20.54
CA ASN A 258 11.95 13.10 21.14
C ASN A 258 10.93 13.87 20.28
N GLY A 259 11.00 13.72 18.96
CA GLY A 259 10.10 14.36 18.00
C GLY A 259 10.38 15.84 17.72
N ARG A 260 11.50 16.39 18.24
CA ARG A 260 11.94 17.76 17.92
C ARG A 260 12.68 17.85 16.59
N THR A 261 13.44 16.81 16.24
CA THR A 261 14.26 16.79 15.03
C THR A 261 14.00 15.49 14.28
N PRO A 262 12.79 15.30 13.73
CA PRO A 262 12.46 14.11 12.97
C PRO A 262 13.41 13.96 11.77
N SER A 263 13.71 12.73 11.33
CA SER A 263 14.50 12.53 10.12
C SER A 263 13.80 13.10 8.88
N MET A 264 14.56 13.43 7.84
CA MET A 264 13.96 13.60 6.50
C MET A 264 13.37 12.26 6.03
N PRO A 265 12.35 12.26 5.14
CA PRO A 265 11.84 11.03 4.60
C PRO A 265 12.93 10.31 3.81
N GLY A 266 12.87 8.98 3.80
CA GLY A 266 13.70 8.13 2.98
C GLY A 266 13.48 8.39 1.49
N SER A 267 14.37 7.84 0.69
CA SER A 267 14.37 8.01 -0.75
C SER A 267 13.08 7.46 -1.38
N ALA A 268 12.61 6.30 -0.90
CA ALA A 268 11.37 5.68 -1.36
C ALA A 268 10.14 6.57 -1.07
N THR A 269 10.07 7.13 0.14
CA THR A 269 9.00 8.06 0.55
C THR A 269 9.04 9.36 -0.25
N LEU A 270 10.24 9.94 -0.46
CA LEU A 270 10.41 11.17 -1.25
C LEU A 270 9.97 10.98 -2.71
N ASP A 271 10.31 9.85 -3.34
CA ASP A 271 9.85 9.53 -4.69
C ASP A 271 8.33 9.38 -4.73
N LEU A 272 7.76 8.65 -3.76
CA LEU A 272 6.32 8.39 -3.67
C LEU A 272 5.47 9.66 -3.54
N ILE A 273 5.88 10.61 -2.68
CA ILE A 273 5.15 11.87 -2.50
C ILE A 273 5.44 12.89 -3.61
N GLY A 274 6.24 12.54 -4.62
CA GLY A 274 6.56 13.41 -5.75
C GLY A 274 7.59 14.50 -5.45
N ALA A 275 8.45 14.31 -4.44
CA ALA A 275 9.53 15.25 -4.16
C ALA A 275 10.58 15.26 -5.27
N SER A 276 11.10 16.44 -5.60
CA SER A 276 12.08 16.59 -6.68
C SER A 276 13.49 16.10 -6.30
N GLY A 277 14.26 15.74 -7.33
CA GLY A 277 15.69 15.43 -7.21
C GLY A 277 16.05 13.96 -7.40
N VAL A 278 15.11 13.12 -7.82
CA VAL A 278 15.35 11.73 -8.25
C VAL A 278 15.89 11.73 -9.68
N ILE A 279 16.98 11.00 -9.92
CA ILE A 279 17.52 10.76 -11.26
C ILE A 279 17.59 9.26 -11.51
N GLU A 280 16.96 8.83 -12.60
CA GLU A 280 17.12 7.50 -13.15
C GLU A 280 18.52 7.32 -13.75
N VAL A 281 19.24 6.32 -13.27
CA VAL A 281 20.60 6.00 -13.67
C VAL A 281 20.58 4.95 -14.77
N ASP A 282 21.24 5.25 -15.88
CA ASP A 282 21.50 4.28 -16.94
C ASP A 282 22.61 3.32 -16.50
N THR A 283 22.21 2.12 -16.09
CA THR A 283 23.13 1.07 -15.63
C THR A 283 23.81 0.31 -16.78
N THR A 284 23.73 0.79 -18.02
CA THR A 284 24.43 0.20 -19.18
C THR A 284 25.77 0.87 -19.48
N ILE A 285 26.06 1.99 -18.81
CA ILE A 285 27.28 2.78 -19.02
C ILE A 285 27.96 3.14 -17.71
N ASP A 286 29.30 3.17 -17.73
CA ASP A 286 30.07 3.69 -16.62
C ASP A 286 29.85 5.21 -16.49
N ALA A 287 29.47 5.65 -15.30
CA ALA A 287 29.21 7.06 -15.03
C ALA A 287 29.47 7.42 -13.56
N THR A 288 29.84 8.68 -13.32
CA THR A 288 29.96 9.23 -11.97
C THR A 288 28.86 10.26 -11.76
N TYR A 289 28.13 10.11 -10.66
CA TYR A 289 27.05 10.99 -10.27
C TYR A 289 27.43 11.75 -9.01
N GLU A 290 27.12 13.04 -8.98
CA GLU A 290 27.19 13.85 -7.77
C GLU A 290 25.78 13.99 -7.18
N ILE A 291 25.64 13.70 -5.89
CA ILE A 291 24.39 13.84 -5.15
C ILE A 291 24.55 14.83 -4.02
N SER A 292 23.53 15.66 -3.81
CA SER A 292 23.41 16.57 -2.67
C SER A 292 22.70 15.86 -1.52
N PRO A 293 22.94 16.27 -0.26
CA PRO A 293 22.24 15.71 0.89
C PRO A 293 20.73 15.85 0.76
N ILE A 294 19.96 14.89 1.29
CA ILE A 294 18.50 14.97 1.31
C ILE A 294 18.03 16.27 1.97
N SER A 295 18.63 16.67 3.10
CA SER A 295 18.28 17.90 3.81
C SER A 295 18.72 19.22 3.12
N SER A 296 19.34 19.16 1.94
CA SER A 296 19.74 20.34 1.18
C SER A 296 18.54 21.10 0.61
N THR A 297 18.62 22.45 0.59
CA THR A 297 17.60 23.34 -0.01
C THR A 297 18.07 24.00 -1.30
N LEU A 298 19.18 23.52 -1.87
CA LEU A 298 19.79 24.09 -3.07
C LEU A 298 19.32 23.42 -4.37
N GLY A 299 18.34 22.51 -4.29
CA GLY A 299 17.91 21.66 -5.40
C GLY A 299 19.00 20.71 -5.91
N GLY A 300 18.82 20.21 -7.12
CA GLY A 300 19.76 19.30 -7.79
C GLY A 300 19.43 17.82 -7.58
N THR A 301 20.39 16.95 -7.93
CA THR A 301 20.29 15.51 -7.70
C THR A 301 20.40 15.19 -6.22
N ARG A 302 19.40 14.53 -5.66
CA ARG A 302 19.33 14.13 -4.25
C ARG A 302 19.27 12.61 -4.09
N ILE A 303 18.65 11.93 -5.06
CA ILE A 303 18.47 10.48 -5.07
C ILE A 303 18.91 9.94 -6.44
N LEU A 304 19.69 8.88 -6.44
CA LEU A 304 19.91 8.05 -7.63
C LEU A 304 18.97 6.85 -7.57
N SER A 305 18.23 6.62 -8.65
CA SER A 305 17.34 5.48 -8.82
C SER A 305 17.94 4.52 -9.85
N LEU A 306 18.16 3.28 -9.44
CA LEU A 306 18.74 2.23 -10.27
C LEU A 306 17.74 1.06 -10.34
N GLU A 307 17.05 0.91 -11.47
CA GLU A 307 16.16 -0.24 -11.70
C GLU A 307 16.95 -1.56 -11.64
N THR A 308 16.45 -2.52 -10.86
CA THR A 308 17.03 -3.86 -10.73
C THR A 308 16.17 -4.91 -11.45
N ALA A 309 14.85 -4.74 -11.39
CA ALA A 309 13.85 -5.56 -12.07
C ALA A 309 12.56 -4.74 -12.29
N PRO A 310 11.59 -5.23 -13.09
CA PRO A 310 10.31 -4.53 -13.25
C PRO A 310 9.63 -4.27 -11.89
N GLY A 311 9.46 -2.99 -11.55
CA GLY A 311 8.88 -2.56 -10.28
C GLY A 311 9.84 -2.58 -9.09
N GLU A 312 11.13 -2.86 -9.30
CA GLU A 312 12.14 -2.97 -8.26
C GLU A 312 13.33 -2.04 -8.54
N ARG A 313 13.85 -1.40 -7.50
CA ARG A 313 14.96 -0.44 -7.65
C ARG A 313 15.81 -0.32 -6.39
N VAL A 314 17.04 0.12 -6.60
CA VAL A 314 17.93 0.62 -5.55
C VAL A 314 17.90 2.13 -5.57
N LEU A 315 17.64 2.73 -4.41
CA LEU A 315 17.67 4.18 -4.21
C LEU A 315 18.89 4.55 -3.37
N ILE A 316 19.66 5.52 -3.83
CA ILE A 316 20.91 5.95 -3.18
C ILE A 316 20.78 7.42 -2.81
N SER A 317 21.00 7.73 -1.53
CA SER A 317 20.94 9.11 -1.03
C SER A 317 22.11 9.43 -0.09
N LEU A 318 22.38 10.73 0.08
CA LEU A 318 23.35 11.23 1.04
C LEU A 318 22.63 11.77 2.28
N ARG A 319 22.90 11.19 3.44
CA ARG A 319 22.44 11.66 4.75
C ARG A 319 23.58 12.38 5.45
N SER A 320 23.46 13.69 5.67
CA SER A 320 24.52 14.53 6.23
C SER A 320 24.12 15.13 7.57
N ASN A 321 25.11 15.45 8.42
CA ASN A 321 24.90 16.13 9.70
C ASN A 321 24.47 17.60 9.51
N MET A 322 23.24 17.81 9.04
CA MET A 322 22.68 19.13 8.80
C MET A 322 21.15 19.08 8.79
N GLY A 323 20.53 20.19 9.19
CA GLY A 323 19.07 20.31 9.21
C GLY A 323 18.45 19.22 10.08
N PHE A 324 17.36 18.64 9.59
CA PHE A 324 16.64 17.57 10.28
C PHE A 324 17.41 16.25 10.36
N ASP A 325 18.33 16.00 9.42
CA ASP A 325 19.17 14.81 9.44
C ASP A 325 20.33 14.89 10.45
N SER A 326 20.48 15.99 11.21
CA SER A 326 21.50 16.08 12.26
C SER A 326 21.26 15.16 13.46
N ALA A 327 20.03 14.68 13.64
CA ALA A 327 19.63 13.78 14.72
C ALA A 327 19.67 12.28 14.32
N LEU A 328 20.10 11.97 13.09
CA LEU A 328 20.25 10.59 12.63
C LEU A 328 21.33 9.82 13.42
N PRO A 329 21.23 8.49 13.49
CA PRO A 329 22.23 7.64 14.18
C PRO A 329 23.60 7.63 13.49
N GLY A 330 23.66 7.99 12.20
CA GLY A 330 24.88 8.07 11.41
C GLY A 330 24.76 9.00 10.21
N HIS A 331 25.87 9.21 9.49
CA HIS A 331 25.92 10.06 8.30
C HIS A 331 26.82 9.48 7.22
N GLY A 332 26.34 9.46 5.99
CA GLY A 332 27.02 8.85 4.86
C GLY A 332 26.04 8.57 3.72
N ILE A 333 26.38 7.62 2.87
CA ILE A 333 25.48 7.15 1.82
C ILE A 333 24.53 6.12 2.42
N LEU A 334 23.22 6.37 2.32
CA LEU A 334 22.19 5.40 2.67
C LEU A 334 21.69 4.74 1.38
N VAL A 335 21.48 3.43 1.43
CA VAL A 335 21.01 2.64 0.30
C VAL A 335 19.69 1.98 0.70
N GLU A 336 18.64 2.27 -0.05
CA GLU A 336 17.33 1.66 0.11
C GLU A 336 17.07 0.71 -1.06
N TYR A 337 16.43 -0.42 -0.77
CA TYR A 337 15.85 -1.32 -1.78
C TYR A 337 14.35 -1.18 -1.75
N GLN A 338 13.73 -0.90 -2.90
CA GLN A 338 12.28 -0.76 -3.05
C GLN A 338 11.73 -1.80 -4.02
N ASP A 339 10.63 -2.45 -3.65
CA ASP A 339 9.87 -3.40 -4.48
C ASP A 339 8.38 -3.03 -4.46
N LEU A 340 7.92 -2.39 -5.53
CA LEU A 340 6.52 -1.95 -5.68
C LEU A 340 5.52 -3.10 -5.83
N ASN A 341 6.02 -4.33 -5.98
CA ASN A 341 5.20 -5.53 -6.09
C ASN A 341 4.99 -6.21 -4.73
N ASN A 342 5.42 -5.59 -3.63
CA ASN A 342 5.28 -6.06 -2.26
C ASN A 342 4.37 -5.15 -1.44
N GLY A 343 3.68 -5.75 -0.48
CA GLY A 343 2.79 -5.03 0.43
C GLY A 343 1.51 -4.52 -0.22
N ASN A 344 0.71 -3.79 0.56
CA ASN A 344 -0.53 -3.18 0.09
C ASN A 344 -0.57 -1.69 0.45
N SER A 345 -0.42 -0.84 -0.56
CA SER A 345 -0.43 0.62 -0.38
C SER A 345 -1.81 1.18 -0.11
N ALA A 346 -2.89 0.49 -0.52
CA ALA A 346 -4.26 0.97 -0.28
C ALA A 346 -4.63 0.90 1.21
N ASP A 347 -4.15 -0.14 1.90
CA ASP A 347 -4.38 -0.34 3.34
C ASP A 347 -3.18 0.13 4.20
N ASN A 348 -2.16 0.74 3.58
CA ASN A 348 -0.96 1.21 4.27
C ASN A 348 -0.21 0.11 5.06
N THR A 349 -0.23 -1.13 4.55
CA THR A 349 0.42 -2.31 5.16
C THR A 349 1.64 -2.76 4.35
N VAL A 350 2.39 -1.81 3.79
CA VAL A 350 3.43 -2.10 2.79
C VAL A 350 4.70 -2.76 3.33
N ASN A 351 4.99 -2.57 4.62
CA ASN A 351 6.20 -3.06 5.28
C ASN A 351 5.91 -4.06 6.41
N HIS A 352 4.79 -4.78 6.34
CA HIS A 352 4.38 -5.72 7.38
C HIS A 352 5.36 -6.92 7.54
N ASP A 353 5.86 -7.50 6.45
CA ASP A 353 6.85 -8.60 6.49
C ASP A 353 8.24 -8.13 6.06
N PRO A 354 9.29 -8.26 6.90
CA PRO A 354 10.66 -7.92 6.50
C PRO A 354 11.19 -8.67 5.27
N ASN A 355 10.70 -9.88 4.99
CA ASN A 355 11.15 -10.67 3.83
C ASN A 355 10.48 -10.21 2.52
N ASN A 356 9.31 -9.57 2.65
CA ASN A 356 8.50 -9.07 1.54
C ASN A 356 8.19 -7.58 1.73
N ALA A 357 9.19 -6.82 2.19
CA ALA A 357 9.05 -5.40 2.43
C ALA A 357 8.93 -4.62 1.10
N TRP A 358 8.13 -3.55 1.11
CA TRP A 358 8.06 -2.58 0.02
C TRP A 358 9.30 -1.70 -0.03
N ALA A 359 9.84 -1.31 1.12
CA ALA A 359 11.13 -0.63 1.22
C ALA A 359 11.94 -1.15 2.42
N ARG A 360 13.26 -1.25 2.25
CA ARG A 360 14.20 -1.58 3.32
C ARG A 360 15.55 -0.92 3.12
N ILE A 361 16.32 -0.78 4.19
CA ILE A 361 17.71 -0.31 4.11
C ILE A 361 18.63 -1.50 3.88
N ILE A 362 19.60 -1.31 2.98
CA ILE A 362 20.76 -2.20 2.83
C ILE A 362 21.86 -1.62 3.71
N GLU A 363 22.05 -2.19 4.90
CA GLU A 363 23.03 -1.71 5.87
C GLU A 363 24.47 -1.99 5.40
N ALA A 364 25.33 -0.99 5.47
CA ALA A 364 26.70 -1.07 4.97
C ALA A 364 27.59 -2.07 5.72
N ASP A 365 27.28 -2.35 6.99
CA ASP A 365 27.97 -3.36 7.80
C ASP A 365 27.43 -4.79 7.59
N GLY A 366 26.29 -4.93 6.91
CA GLY A 366 25.68 -6.19 6.50
C GLY A 366 25.19 -7.06 7.67
N ASP A 367 24.86 -6.45 8.81
CA ASP A 367 24.41 -7.19 9.99
C ASP A 367 22.88 -7.36 10.08
N ASP A 368 22.12 -6.76 9.14
CA ASP A 368 20.67 -6.80 9.03
C ASP A 368 19.98 -6.43 10.36
N ALA A 369 20.50 -5.47 11.12
CA ALA A 369 20.02 -5.09 12.44
C ALA A 369 18.57 -4.59 12.42
N LEU A 370 18.20 -3.72 11.48
CA LEU A 370 16.82 -3.24 11.30
C LEU A 370 15.86 -4.41 11.01
N LEU A 371 16.24 -5.30 10.09
CA LEU A 371 15.46 -6.46 9.69
C LEU A 371 15.32 -7.50 10.81
N ARG A 372 16.35 -7.63 11.65
CA ARG A 372 16.39 -8.57 12.79
C ARG A 372 15.89 -7.94 14.10
N ASN A 373 15.35 -6.72 14.05
CA ASN A 373 14.87 -5.96 15.19
C ASN A 373 15.92 -5.86 16.32
N ARG A 374 17.18 -5.59 15.97
CA ARG A 374 18.29 -5.47 16.93
C ARG A 374 18.50 -4.04 17.42
N ASP A 375 18.29 -3.08 16.55
CA ASP A 375 18.25 -1.65 16.81
C ASP A 375 17.41 -0.94 15.74
N SER A 376 17.16 0.35 15.95
CA SER A 376 16.39 1.22 15.05
C SER A 376 17.27 1.95 14.03
N GLY A 377 18.55 1.55 13.90
CA GLY A 377 19.53 2.20 13.04
C GLY A 377 20.81 2.57 13.78
N SER A 378 21.92 2.56 13.06
CA SER A 378 23.27 2.74 13.61
C SER A 378 24.21 3.52 12.69
N GLU A 379 25.34 4.00 13.20
CA GLU A 379 26.37 4.61 12.34
C GLU A 379 26.90 3.64 11.27
N GLY A 380 26.84 2.33 11.54
CA GLY A 380 27.30 1.26 10.66
C GLY A 380 26.45 1.05 9.40
N ASP A 381 25.23 1.59 9.37
CA ASP A 381 24.28 1.36 8.27
C ASP A 381 24.67 2.14 7.02
N THR A 382 25.42 3.24 7.18
CA THR A 382 25.79 4.13 6.08
C THR A 382 27.13 3.77 5.45
N PHE A 383 27.16 3.78 4.12
CA PHE A 383 28.36 3.53 3.36
C PHE A 383 29.27 4.78 3.33
N SER A 384 30.58 4.53 3.45
CA SER A 384 31.66 5.51 3.51
C SER A 384 32.51 5.52 2.24
N VAL A 385 33.46 6.45 2.15
CA VAL A 385 34.39 6.55 1.02
C VAL A 385 35.19 5.25 0.86
N ASN A 386 35.24 4.76 -0.38
CA ASN A 386 35.80 3.47 -0.84
C ASN A 386 34.93 2.23 -0.58
N ASP A 387 33.76 2.37 0.05
CA ASP A 387 32.83 1.26 0.12
C ASP A 387 32.16 1.03 -1.24
N SER A 388 31.65 -0.19 -1.43
CA SER A 388 30.97 -0.58 -2.66
C SER A 388 29.81 -1.53 -2.38
N PHE A 389 28.82 -1.48 -3.26
CA PHE A 389 27.64 -2.33 -3.24
C PHE A 389 27.13 -2.62 -4.65
N GLY A 390 26.25 -3.61 -4.79
CA GLY A 390 25.72 -4.09 -6.07
C GLY A 390 26.22 -5.50 -6.39
N ASN A 391 26.96 -5.67 -7.48
CA ASN A 391 27.54 -6.96 -7.86
C ASN A 391 28.74 -7.36 -6.97
N THR A 392 29.47 -6.36 -6.47
CA THR A 392 30.63 -6.53 -5.57
C THR A 392 30.46 -5.66 -4.31
N GLY A 393 31.19 -5.99 -3.24
CA GLY A 393 31.01 -5.35 -1.94
C GLY A 393 29.80 -5.94 -1.21
N ILE A 394 28.90 -5.10 -0.69
CA ILE A 394 27.59 -5.55 -0.22
C ILE A 394 26.74 -5.96 -1.43
N LYS A 395 26.44 -7.26 -1.52
CA LYS A 395 25.79 -7.81 -2.71
C LYS A 395 24.30 -7.56 -2.69
N ILE A 396 23.77 -7.10 -3.82
CA ILE A 396 22.34 -6.83 -4.00
C ILE A 396 21.76 -7.85 -4.98
N ASN A 397 20.73 -8.54 -4.52
CA ASN A 397 19.88 -9.38 -5.37
C ASN A 397 18.53 -8.71 -5.53
N ASP A 398 17.95 -8.82 -6.72
CA ASP A 398 16.54 -8.52 -6.87
C ASP A 398 15.66 -9.62 -6.26
N ASN A 399 14.37 -9.34 -6.13
CA ASN A 399 13.38 -10.27 -5.61
C ASN A 399 13.00 -11.36 -6.64
N ARG A 400 13.82 -11.56 -7.66
CA ARG A 400 13.81 -12.69 -8.60
C ARG A 400 15.07 -13.54 -8.46
N GLY A 401 15.95 -13.17 -7.52
CA GLY A 401 17.20 -13.83 -7.18
C GLY A 401 18.35 -13.53 -8.13
N ARG A 402 18.26 -12.51 -8.99
CA ARG A 402 19.35 -12.11 -9.88
C ARG A 402 20.26 -11.14 -9.14
N PHE A 403 21.57 -11.38 -9.19
CA PHE A 403 22.52 -10.35 -8.78
C PHE A 403 22.46 -9.18 -9.77
N VAL A 404 22.44 -7.95 -9.26
CA VAL A 404 22.55 -6.76 -10.11
C VAL A 404 23.88 -6.81 -10.86
N HIS A 405 23.91 -6.35 -12.12
CA HIS A 405 25.11 -6.44 -12.96
C HIS A 405 26.13 -5.34 -12.67
N TRP A 406 25.69 -4.21 -12.12
CA TRP A 406 26.51 -3.03 -11.84
C TRP A 406 27.12 -3.06 -10.42
N THR A 407 28.17 -2.28 -10.22
CA THR A 407 28.76 -2.00 -8.90
C THR A 407 28.76 -0.49 -8.69
N ALA A 408 28.22 -0.01 -7.57
CA ALA A 408 28.40 1.35 -7.10
C ALA A 408 29.62 1.44 -6.19
N VAL A 409 30.46 2.46 -6.39
CA VAL A 409 31.63 2.75 -5.56
C VAL A 409 31.57 4.20 -5.10
N ILE A 410 31.72 4.42 -3.81
CA ILE A 410 31.69 5.77 -3.23
C ILE A 410 33.09 6.36 -3.31
N THR A 411 33.25 7.39 -4.13
CA THR A 411 34.56 7.99 -4.41
C THR A 411 34.84 9.23 -3.57
N ASN A 412 33.79 9.93 -3.13
CA ASN A 412 33.90 11.11 -2.28
C ASN A 412 32.64 11.31 -1.43
N ILE A 413 32.81 11.78 -0.19
CA ILE A 413 31.74 12.29 0.66
C ILE A 413 32.22 13.60 1.28
N SER A 414 31.36 14.61 1.26
CA SER A 414 31.45 15.85 2.00
C SER A 414 30.10 16.17 2.62
N ASN A 415 30.02 17.17 3.50
CA ASN A 415 28.74 17.59 4.10
C ASN A 415 27.71 18.12 3.10
N ASN A 416 28.14 18.51 1.89
CA ASN A 416 27.29 19.18 0.90
C ASN A 416 27.10 18.38 -0.39
N SER A 417 27.92 17.35 -0.61
CA SER A 417 27.78 16.45 -1.75
C SER A 417 28.58 15.16 -1.57
N ALA A 418 28.19 14.13 -2.31
CA ALA A 418 28.92 12.89 -2.46
C ALA A 418 29.02 12.48 -3.94
N SER A 419 30.05 11.73 -4.28
CA SER A 419 30.28 11.21 -5.63
C SER A 419 30.19 9.69 -5.65
N VAL A 420 29.24 9.16 -6.43
CA VAL A 420 29.00 7.73 -6.61
C VAL A 420 29.37 7.36 -8.04
N GLU A 421 30.34 6.46 -8.19
CA GLU A 421 30.75 5.90 -9.46
C GLU A 421 30.01 4.58 -9.71
N ILE A 422 29.25 4.51 -10.79
CA ILE A 422 28.56 3.30 -11.23
C ILE A 422 29.43 2.64 -12.29
N LEU A 423 29.87 1.42 -11.99
CA LEU A 423 30.70 0.58 -12.84
C LEU A 423 29.84 -0.54 -13.40
N THR A 424 29.87 -0.69 -14.71
CA THR A 424 29.07 -1.64 -15.47
C THR A 424 30.02 -2.57 -16.21
N PRO A 425 29.90 -3.90 -16.04
CA PRO A 425 30.61 -4.83 -16.92
C PRO A 425 30.13 -4.58 -18.36
N THR A 426 30.99 -4.84 -19.36
CA THR A 426 30.61 -4.73 -20.78
C THR A 426 29.26 -5.38 -21.02
N ASP A 427 28.30 -4.57 -21.51
CA ASP A 427 26.89 -4.88 -21.70
C ASP A 427 26.67 -6.32 -22.23
N PRO A 428 26.06 -7.25 -21.46
CA PRO A 428 25.61 -8.49 -22.03
C PRO A 428 24.46 -8.16 -22.99
N THR A 429 24.55 -8.57 -24.26
CA THR A 429 23.45 -8.35 -25.22
C THR A 429 22.20 -9.19 -24.92
N THR A 430 22.24 -9.90 -23.80
CA THR A 430 21.27 -10.85 -23.31
C THR A 430 20.81 -10.46 -21.92
N SER A 431 19.50 -10.23 -21.77
CA SER A 431 18.87 -10.05 -20.48
C SER A 431 18.14 -11.33 -20.06
N VAL A 432 18.18 -11.62 -18.76
CA VAL A 432 17.56 -12.82 -18.16
C VAL A 432 16.63 -12.35 -17.06
N LEU A 433 15.36 -12.73 -17.11
CA LEU A 433 14.37 -12.44 -16.07
C LEU A 433 13.80 -13.75 -15.53
N THR A 434 14.03 -14.02 -14.25
CA THR A 434 13.50 -15.19 -13.54
C THR A 434 12.12 -14.89 -12.93
N GLN A 435 11.42 -15.94 -12.48
CA GLN A 435 10.24 -15.79 -11.63
C GLN A 435 10.61 -15.15 -10.29
N ARG A 436 9.62 -14.53 -9.62
CA ARG A 436 9.81 -13.94 -8.30
C ARG A 436 10.17 -15.01 -7.27
N ASN A 437 10.91 -14.58 -6.27
CA ASN A 437 11.42 -15.37 -5.18
C ASN A 437 10.40 -15.39 -4.01
N PRO A 438 10.21 -16.53 -3.31
CA PRO A 438 10.60 -17.88 -3.71
C PRO A 438 9.76 -18.42 -4.88
N ILE A 439 10.39 -19.27 -5.70
CA ILE A 439 9.74 -19.98 -6.80
C ILE A 439 8.81 -21.05 -6.21
N GLN A 440 7.51 -20.99 -6.53
CA GLN A 440 6.51 -21.98 -6.11
C GLN A 440 6.11 -22.91 -7.25
N LEU A 441 6.27 -24.23 -7.04
CA LEU A 441 5.96 -25.26 -8.03
C LEU A 441 4.88 -26.24 -7.54
N LEU A 442 3.83 -26.41 -8.33
CA LEU A 442 2.86 -27.50 -8.18
C LEU A 442 3.38 -28.79 -8.85
N GLU A 443 2.73 -29.92 -8.54
CA GLU A 443 3.06 -31.19 -9.17
C GLU A 443 2.92 -31.12 -10.70
N GLY A 444 4.02 -31.43 -11.40
CA GLY A 444 4.09 -31.42 -12.86
C GLY A 444 4.54 -30.09 -13.48
N GLU A 445 4.73 -29.04 -12.67
CA GLU A 445 5.15 -27.73 -13.17
C GLU A 445 6.66 -27.58 -13.39
N SER A 446 7.00 -26.52 -14.10
CA SER A 446 8.37 -26.04 -14.30
C SER A 446 8.41 -24.53 -14.13
N SER A 447 9.50 -24.04 -13.56
CA SER A 447 9.86 -22.63 -13.53
C SER A 447 10.71 -22.29 -14.75
N PHE A 448 10.55 -21.07 -15.25
CA PHE A 448 11.21 -20.58 -16.45
C PHE A 448 11.95 -19.27 -16.17
N ALA A 449 13.03 -19.04 -16.93
CA ALA A 449 13.62 -17.73 -17.11
C ALA A 449 13.27 -17.23 -18.51
N THR A 450 12.75 -16.01 -18.60
CA THR A 450 12.56 -15.31 -19.87
C THR A 450 13.88 -14.67 -20.26
N VAL A 451 14.46 -15.13 -21.36
CA VAL A 451 15.73 -14.65 -21.88
C VAL A 451 15.47 -13.83 -23.14
N TYR A 452 15.94 -12.60 -23.17
CA TYR A 452 15.92 -11.77 -24.37
C TYR A 452 17.32 -11.60 -24.92
N SER A 453 17.52 -11.86 -26.22
CA SER A 453 18.79 -11.60 -26.91
C SER A 453 18.55 -10.85 -28.22
N SER A 454 19.42 -9.89 -28.53
CA SER A 454 19.34 -9.11 -29.78
C SER A 454 19.68 -9.93 -31.04
N THR A 455 20.38 -11.05 -30.87
CA THR A 455 20.79 -11.95 -31.96
C THR A 455 20.57 -13.41 -31.56
N GLN A 456 20.66 -14.33 -32.51
CA GLN A 456 20.65 -15.75 -32.17
C GLN A 456 21.92 -16.10 -31.38
N CYS A 457 21.76 -16.79 -30.25
CA CYS A 457 22.89 -17.19 -29.40
C CYS A 457 22.76 -18.64 -28.89
N ASN A 458 23.90 -19.23 -28.52
CA ASN A 458 23.94 -20.46 -27.74
C ASN A 458 23.87 -20.10 -26.25
N LEU A 459 22.73 -20.33 -25.61
CA LEU A 459 22.50 -20.02 -24.21
C LEU A 459 23.04 -21.14 -23.31
N ILE A 460 23.89 -20.76 -22.35
CA ILE A 460 24.43 -21.66 -21.33
C ILE A 460 23.61 -21.47 -20.05
N VAL A 461 22.86 -22.49 -19.67
CA VAL A 461 22.13 -22.57 -18.39
C VAL A 461 22.91 -23.49 -17.47
N ASN A 462 23.49 -22.92 -16.41
CA ASN A 462 24.32 -23.65 -15.44
C ASN A 462 23.77 -23.44 -14.04
N VAL A 463 22.62 -24.08 -13.73
CA VAL A 463 21.91 -23.95 -12.47
C VAL A 463 21.80 -25.28 -11.73
N SER A 464 21.72 -25.23 -10.40
CA SER A 464 21.56 -26.37 -9.50
C SER A 464 20.48 -26.09 -8.47
N ALA A 465 19.54 -27.02 -8.32
CA ALA A 465 18.43 -26.93 -7.36
C ALA A 465 18.75 -27.61 -6.01
N ASP A 466 19.69 -28.55 -6.03
CA ASP A 466 20.32 -29.13 -4.84
C ASP A 466 21.75 -28.58 -4.74
N PHE A 467 22.36 -28.57 -3.55
CA PHE A 467 23.75 -28.14 -3.34
C PHE A 467 24.81 -29.00 -4.09
N GLY A 468 24.38 -29.79 -5.09
CA GLY A 468 25.19 -30.57 -6.01
C GLY A 468 25.90 -29.74 -7.07
N THR A 469 26.45 -30.44 -8.06
CA THR A 469 27.14 -29.80 -9.18
C THR A 469 26.10 -29.43 -10.24
N PRO A 470 25.99 -28.16 -10.66
CA PRO A 470 25.00 -27.76 -11.64
C PRO A 470 25.16 -28.55 -12.95
N SER A 471 24.03 -28.91 -13.56
CA SER A 471 24.01 -29.54 -14.87
C SER A 471 23.98 -28.46 -15.95
N VAL A 472 25.08 -28.33 -16.69
CA VAL A 472 25.15 -27.40 -17.82
C VAL A 472 24.22 -27.87 -18.93
N VAL A 473 23.29 -27.01 -19.33
CA VAL A 473 22.40 -27.19 -20.48
C VAL A 473 22.70 -26.10 -21.50
N GLU A 474 22.98 -26.49 -22.73
CA GLU A 474 23.17 -25.59 -23.86
C GLU A 474 21.90 -25.58 -24.72
N VAL A 475 21.40 -24.38 -25.03
CA VAL A 475 20.15 -24.18 -25.79
C VAL A 475 20.36 -23.11 -26.84
N ASP A 476 20.14 -23.45 -28.11
CA ASP A 476 20.10 -22.44 -29.18
C ASP A 476 18.80 -21.62 -29.06
N ILE A 477 18.92 -20.32 -28.77
CA ILE A 477 17.78 -19.39 -28.71
C ILE A 477 17.80 -18.42 -29.90
N PRO A 478 16.66 -18.15 -30.54
CA PRO A 478 16.55 -17.14 -31.59
C PRO A 478 16.73 -15.73 -31.03
N ALA A 479 16.96 -14.76 -31.93
CA ALA A 479 16.83 -13.35 -31.58
C ALA A 479 15.40 -13.03 -31.11
N GLY A 480 15.27 -12.22 -30.06
CA GLY A 480 14.01 -11.93 -29.38
C GLY A 480 13.94 -12.60 -28.00
N SER A 481 12.72 -12.79 -27.51
CA SER A 481 12.44 -13.40 -26.21
C SER A 481 12.22 -14.91 -26.33
N SER A 482 12.80 -15.68 -25.41
CA SER A 482 12.65 -17.14 -25.29
C SER A 482 12.50 -17.54 -23.82
N ASP A 483 11.51 -18.39 -23.52
CA ASP A 483 11.36 -18.96 -22.18
C ASP A 483 12.13 -20.26 -22.06
N VAL A 484 13.03 -20.33 -21.07
CA VAL A 484 13.93 -21.46 -20.86
C VAL A 484 13.67 -22.07 -19.50
N PRO A 485 13.38 -23.38 -19.39
CA PRO A 485 13.11 -24.01 -18.10
C PRO A 485 14.37 -24.04 -17.25
N ILE A 486 14.26 -23.60 -15.99
CA ILE A 486 15.39 -23.52 -15.03
C ILE A 486 15.24 -24.49 -13.86
N LEU A 487 14.01 -24.92 -13.56
CA LEU A 487 13.72 -25.87 -12.49
C LEU A 487 12.42 -26.60 -12.80
N ARG A 488 12.36 -27.92 -12.62
CA ARG A 488 11.12 -28.70 -12.71
C ARG A 488 10.81 -29.35 -11.38
N TYR A 489 9.52 -29.53 -11.09
CA TYR A 489 9.06 -30.25 -9.90
C TYR A 489 9.73 -31.63 -9.74
N SER A 490 10.00 -32.33 -10.85
CA SER A 490 10.58 -33.66 -10.88
C SER A 490 12.11 -33.71 -10.72
N ASP A 491 12.82 -32.58 -10.79
CA ASP A 491 14.29 -32.58 -10.88
C ASP A 491 14.97 -32.99 -9.57
N THR A 492 14.27 -32.83 -8.44
CA THR A 492 14.78 -33.16 -7.10
C THR A 492 13.67 -33.79 -6.26
N PRO A 493 13.99 -34.74 -5.35
CA PRO A 493 13.02 -35.26 -4.39
C PRO A 493 12.77 -34.32 -3.20
N LEU A 494 13.55 -33.25 -3.05
CA LEU A 494 13.37 -32.27 -1.97
C LEU A 494 12.08 -31.47 -2.16
N SER A 495 11.50 -30.99 -1.05
CA SER A 495 10.32 -30.12 -1.03
C SER A 495 10.67 -28.63 -1.11
N LEU A 496 11.87 -28.24 -0.67
CA LEU A 496 12.38 -26.87 -0.71
C LEU A 496 13.89 -26.87 -0.94
N GLY A 497 14.41 -25.74 -1.42
CA GLY A 497 15.85 -25.53 -1.61
C GLY A 497 16.17 -24.16 -2.17
N THR A 498 17.43 -23.95 -2.57
CA THR A 498 17.87 -22.72 -3.25
C THR A 498 18.43 -23.09 -4.61
N LEU A 499 17.86 -22.50 -5.66
CA LEU A 499 18.35 -22.56 -7.02
C LEU A 499 19.54 -21.61 -7.13
N THR A 500 20.72 -22.14 -7.44
CA THR A 500 21.94 -21.33 -7.60
C THR A 500 22.61 -21.63 -8.92
N GLY A 501 23.19 -20.61 -9.56
CA GLY A 501 23.91 -20.82 -10.81
C GLY A 501 24.02 -19.58 -11.67
N THR A 502 24.24 -19.78 -12.96
CA THR A 502 24.37 -18.70 -13.93
C THR A 502 23.65 -19.00 -15.24
N ILE A 503 23.11 -17.96 -15.89
CA ILE A 503 22.48 -18.05 -17.21
C ILE A 503 23.06 -16.94 -18.10
N GLY A 504 23.51 -17.29 -19.30
CA GLY A 504 23.99 -16.29 -20.27
C GLY A 504 24.40 -16.91 -21.59
N CYS A 505 24.44 -16.10 -22.65
CA CYS A 505 24.91 -16.56 -23.95
C CYS A 505 26.41 -16.85 -23.93
N GLU A 506 26.84 -17.84 -24.72
CA GLU A 506 28.24 -18.21 -24.86
C GLU A 506 29.09 -17.00 -25.30
N GLY A 507 30.13 -16.69 -24.50
CA GLY A 507 31.02 -15.56 -24.75
C GLY A 507 30.60 -14.24 -24.08
N GLU A 508 29.42 -14.19 -23.45
CA GLU A 508 28.97 -13.05 -22.64
C GLU A 508 29.21 -13.29 -21.15
N LEU A 509 29.07 -12.23 -20.34
CA LEU A 509 29.06 -12.34 -18.88
C LEU A 509 27.70 -12.88 -18.44
N PRO A 510 27.63 -14.06 -17.79
CA PRO A 510 26.35 -14.65 -17.44
C PRO A 510 25.76 -14.01 -16.19
N VAL A 511 24.43 -13.91 -16.14
CA VAL A 511 23.68 -13.44 -14.97
C VAL A 511 23.74 -14.51 -13.89
N SER A 512 24.16 -14.12 -12.69
CA SER A 512 24.15 -15.01 -11.53
C SER A 512 22.77 -15.03 -10.88
N ILE A 513 22.30 -16.22 -10.51
CA ILE A 513 20.98 -16.45 -9.94
C ILE A 513 21.13 -17.18 -8.61
N ARG A 514 20.38 -16.73 -7.62
CA ARG A 514 20.17 -17.32 -6.31
C ARG A 514 18.72 -17.04 -5.89
N SER A 515 17.84 -18.01 -6.09
CA SER A 515 16.42 -17.92 -5.72
C SER A 515 16.06 -19.12 -4.86
N ASP A 516 15.34 -18.89 -3.78
CA ASP A 516 14.72 -19.97 -3.03
C ASP A 516 13.56 -20.56 -3.83
N TRP A 517 13.28 -21.83 -3.62
CA TRP A 517 12.19 -22.53 -4.29
C TRP A 517 11.54 -23.53 -3.34
N GLN A 518 10.25 -23.75 -3.57
CA GLN A 518 9.43 -24.65 -2.79
C GLN A 518 8.39 -25.36 -3.65
N LYS A 519 8.07 -26.59 -3.26
CA LYS A 519 6.97 -27.38 -3.80
C LYS A 519 5.75 -27.16 -2.92
N ILE A 520 4.69 -26.70 -3.55
CA ILE A 520 3.42 -26.39 -2.88
C ILE A 520 2.36 -27.42 -3.27
N GLY A 521 1.42 -27.69 -2.35
CA GLY A 521 0.30 -28.58 -2.60
C GLY A 521 -0.81 -27.93 -3.44
N ASN A 522 -1.09 -26.67 -3.14
CA ASN A 522 -2.01 -25.81 -3.89
C ASN A 522 -1.59 -24.33 -3.82
N ARG A 523 -2.21 -23.50 -4.67
CA ARG A 523 -2.25 -22.04 -4.58
C ARG A 523 -3.65 -21.52 -4.87
N ILE A 524 -3.95 -20.32 -4.39
CA ILE A 524 -5.23 -19.65 -4.55
C ILE A 524 -5.03 -18.55 -5.61
N PRO A 525 -5.61 -18.70 -6.82
CA PRO A 525 -5.52 -17.67 -7.84
C PRO A 525 -6.34 -16.43 -7.44
N PRO A 526 -6.05 -15.26 -8.02
CA PRO A 526 -6.86 -14.06 -7.84
C PRO A 526 -8.32 -14.33 -8.20
N GLN A 527 -9.22 -14.04 -7.27
CA GLN A 527 -10.66 -14.24 -7.40
C GLN A 527 -11.41 -13.22 -6.53
N SER A 528 -12.71 -13.07 -6.77
CA SER A 528 -13.58 -12.19 -5.97
C SER A 528 -14.74 -13.00 -5.40
N LEU A 529 -14.94 -12.88 -4.09
CA LEU A 529 -16.01 -13.55 -3.36
C LEU A 529 -17.11 -12.54 -3.02
N GLU A 530 -18.36 -12.92 -3.26
CA GLU A 530 -19.52 -12.10 -2.92
C GLU A 530 -20.52 -12.90 -2.10
N SER A 531 -21.07 -12.30 -1.05
CA SER A 531 -22.14 -12.91 -0.27
C SER A 531 -23.09 -11.89 0.31
N VAL A 532 -24.36 -12.30 0.44
CA VAL A 532 -25.40 -11.53 1.11
C VAL A 532 -25.45 -11.94 2.58
N ILE A 533 -25.37 -10.94 3.47
CA ILE A 533 -25.30 -11.12 4.91
C ILE A 533 -26.45 -10.41 5.63
N LYS A 534 -26.80 -10.90 6.81
CA LYS A 534 -27.72 -10.17 7.68
C LYS A 534 -27.02 -8.96 8.26
N TRP A 535 -27.71 -7.82 8.25
CA TRP A 535 -27.15 -6.56 8.73
C TRP A 535 -27.38 -6.33 10.23
N ASP A 536 -28.34 -7.04 10.84
CA ASP A 536 -28.82 -6.80 12.20
C ASP A 536 -28.55 -7.93 13.19
N GLU A 537 -28.07 -9.09 12.74
CA GLU A 537 -27.73 -10.21 13.62
C GLU A 537 -26.47 -10.96 13.15
N PRO A 538 -25.71 -11.56 14.08
CA PRO A 538 -24.56 -12.39 13.74
C PRO A 538 -24.94 -13.56 12.81
N SER A 539 -24.05 -13.86 11.86
CA SER A 539 -24.23 -14.95 10.90
C SER A 539 -22.89 -15.60 10.55
N SER A 540 -22.93 -16.77 9.92
CA SER A 540 -21.74 -17.44 9.41
C SER A 540 -22.02 -17.84 7.97
N ILE A 541 -21.12 -17.44 7.07
CA ILE A 541 -21.23 -17.71 5.64
C ILE A 541 -20.10 -18.65 5.19
N SER A 542 -20.36 -19.41 4.14
CA SER A 542 -19.39 -20.30 3.53
C SER A 542 -19.17 -19.85 2.08
N LEU A 543 -17.93 -19.56 1.74
CA LEU A 543 -17.50 -19.06 0.44
C LEU A 543 -16.65 -20.12 -0.25
N ASP A 544 -17.01 -20.48 -1.48
CA ASP A 544 -16.27 -21.48 -2.24
C ASP A 544 -14.97 -20.87 -2.79
N LEU A 545 -13.84 -21.51 -2.51
CA LEU A 545 -12.53 -21.09 -2.99
C LEU A 545 -12.13 -21.88 -4.24
N GLU A 546 -11.63 -21.17 -5.25
CA GLU A 546 -10.91 -21.79 -6.36
C GLU A 546 -9.45 -22.04 -5.97
N PHE A 547 -8.92 -23.21 -6.36
CA PHE A 547 -7.54 -23.62 -6.10
C PHE A 547 -6.88 -24.14 -7.39
N GLU A 548 -5.60 -23.86 -7.55
CA GLU A 548 -4.72 -24.59 -8.47
C GLU A 548 -3.92 -25.63 -7.69
N GLY A 549 -3.91 -26.88 -8.18
CA GLY A 549 -3.28 -28.01 -7.48
C GLY A 549 -4.26 -28.81 -6.63
N THR A 550 -3.83 -30.00 -6.20
CA THR A 550 -4.69 -30.97 -5.48
C THR A 550 -4.12 -31.37 -4.12
N GLY A 551 -2.93 -30.88 -3.76
CA GLY A 551 -2.37 -31.09 -2.44
C GLY A 551 -2.98 -30.13 -1.42
N SER A 552 -2.67 -30.35 -0.15
CA SER A 552 -3.02 -29.45 0.94
C SER A 552 -1.90 -28.46 1.22
N ARG A 553 -2.23 -27.37 1.90
CA ARG A 553 -1.28 -26.34 2.32
C ARG A 553 -1.82 -25.62 3.55
N ASP A 554 -0.94 -25.33 4.51
CA ASP A 554 -1.27 -24.52 5.67
C ASP A 554 -1.25 -23.04 5.31
N TYR A 555 -2.30 -22.33 5.73
CA TYR A 555 -2.43 -20.88 5.59
C TYR A 555 -2.82 -20.24 6.93
N ASP A 556 -2.19 -19.11 7.22
CA ASP A 556 -2.71 -18.11 8.14
C ASP A 556 -3.60 -17.15 7.32
N ILE A 557 -4.81 -16.89 7.80
CA ILE A 557 -5.87 -16.22 7.04
C ILE A 557 -6.37 -15.01 7.83
N GLY A 558 -6.19 -13.82 7.27
CA GLY A 558 -6.67 -12.56 7.83
C GLY A 558 -7.74 -11.91 6.95
N ILE A 559 -8.48 -10.95 7.52
CA ILE A 559 -9.35 -10.04 6.75
C ILE A 559 -8.84 -8.61 6.89
N GLU A 560 -8.75 -7.92 5.76
CA GLU A 560 -8.39 -6.50 5.68
C GLU A 560 -9.51 -5.66 5.02
N GLY A 561 -9.42 -4.34 5.19
CA GLY A 561 -10.41 -3.38 4.70
C GLY A 561 -11.66 -3.24 5.59
N ALA A 562 -12.73 -2.64 5.07
CA ALA A 562 -13.93 -2.36 5.86
C ALA A 562 -14.63 -3.62 6.39
N VAL A 563 -14.44 -4.78 5.74
CA VAL A 563 -15.01 -6.07 6.16
C VAL A 563 -14.45 -6.54 7.50
N SER A 564 -13.20 -6.20 7.86
CA SER A 564 -12.59 -6.63 9.13
C SER A 564 -13.31 -6.05 10.36
N ARG A 565 -14.03 -4.93 10.19
CA ARG A 565 -14.83 -4.31 11.27
C ARG A 565 -16.08 -5.12 11.63
N ILE A 566 -16.53 -6.02 10.75
CA ILE A 566 -17.80 -6.75 10.89
C ILE A 566 -17.66 -8.26 10.68
N ALA A 567 -16.47 -8.76 10.39
CA ALA A 567 -16.27 -10.17 10.05
C ALA A 567 -14.90 -10.67 10.50
N THR A 568 -14.83 -11.96 10.83
CA THR A 568 -13.63 -12.65 11.27
C THR A 568 -13.52 -14.04 10.61
N ILE A 569 -12.30 -14.57 10.54
CA ILE A 569 -12.05 -15.93 10.04
C ILE A 569 -11.83 -16.88 11.22
N PRO A 570 -12.80 -17.76 11.53
CA PRO A 570 -12.68 -18.70 12.66
C PRO A 570 -11.73 -19.87 12.37
N HIS A 571 -11.45 -20.16 11.10
CA HIS A 571 -10.66 -21.31 10.68
C HIS A 571 -9.28 -20.90 10.13
N GLN A 572 -8.24 -21.30 10.86
CA GLN A 572 -6.84 -21.16 10.47
C GLN A 572 -6.25 -22.54 10.14
N GLY A 573 -5.27 -22.61 9.24
CA GLY A 573 -4.48 -23.83 8.97
C GLY A 573 -4.72 -24.47 7.60
N GLU A 574 -4.72 -25.81 7.58
CA GLU A 574 -4.66 -26.61 6.34
C GLU A 574 -5.90 -26.45 5.45
N LEU A 575 -5.69 -25.97 4.21
CA LEU A 575 -6.69 -25.91 3.14
C LEU A 575 -6.32 -26.86 2.00
N SER A 576 -7.33 -27.53 1.46
CA SER A 576 -7.27 -28.45 0.32
C SER A 576 -8.23 -28.05 -0.80
N SER A 577 -7.97 -28.56 -2.00
CA SER A 577 -8.86 -28.35 -3.15
C SER A 577 -10.30 -28.77 -2.85
N GLY A 578 -11.23 -27.82 -2.95
CA GLY A 578 -12.65 -28.02 -2.68
C GLY A 578 -13.11 -27.66 -1.27
N ASP A 579 -12.20 -27.19 -0.41
CA ASP A 579 -12.58 -26.60 0.87
C ASP A 579 -13.20 -25.22 0.66
N SER A 580 -14.17 -24.86 1.51
CA SER A 580 -14.82 -23.55 1.52
C SER A 580 -14.27 -22.71 2.68
N LEU A 581 -14.09 -21.41 2.46
CA LEU A 581 -13.76 -20.46 3.51
C LEU A 581 -15.00 -20.17 4.35
N ILE A 582 -14.90 -20.32 5.67
CA ILE A 582 -15.96 -19.92 6.59
C ILE A 582 -15.64 -18.52 7.11
N VAL A 583 -16.62 -17.62 7.06
CA VAL A 583 -16.51 -16.25 7.55
C VAL A 583 -17.62 -16.01 8.57
N ASP A 584 -17.25 -15.67 9.80
CA ASP A 584 -18.19 -15.30 10.85
C ASP A 584 -18.41 -13.79 10.82
N VAL A 585 -19.65 -13.37 10.66
CA VAL A 585 -20.07 -11.98 10.48
C VAL A 585 -20.78 -11.50 11.73
N GLU A 586 -20.24 -10.46 12.37
CA GLU A 586 -20.83 -9.75 13.50
C GLU A 586 -21.03 -8.28 13.13
N PRO A 587 -22.24 -7.86 12.69
CA PRO A 587 -22.45 -6.50 12.20
C PRO A 587 -22.25 -5.39 13.24
N MET A 588 -22.34 -5.71 14.54
CA MET A 588 -22.12 -4.79 15.67
C MET A 588 -22.86 -3.43 15.62
N GLY A 589 -23.91 -3.31 14.82
CA GLY A 589 -24.62 -2.05 14.58
C GLY A 589 -23.92 -1.09 13.61
N LEU A 590 -22.86 -1.55 12.94
CA LEU A 590 -22.09 -0.81 11.94
C LEU A 590 -22.68 -0.92 10.51
N MET A 591 -23.68 -1.77 10.32
CA MET A 591 -24.30 -2.04 9.01
C MET A 591 -25.76 -1.57 8.96
N GLU A 592 -26.18 -1.08 7.80
CA GLU A 592 -27.58 -0.81 7.47
C GLU A 592 -28.05 -1.65 6.27
N SER A 593 -29.37 -1.83 6.13
CA SER A 593 -29.99 -2.55 5.00
C SER A 593 -29.51 -2.01 3.66
N GLY A 594 -28.88 -2.88 2.84
CA GLY A 594 -28.37 -2.54 1.51
C GLY A 594 -26.99 -1.88 1.49
N MET A 595 -26.33 -1.75 2.64
CA MET A 595 -24.93 -1.34 2.75
C MET A 595 -23.97 -2.40 2.19
N TYR A 596 -22.81 -1.96 1.71
CA TYR A 596 -21.75 -2.82 1.19
C TYR A 596 -20.53 -2.71 2.09
N ALA A 597 -19.95 -3.84 2.49
CA ALA A 597 -18.65 -3.91 3.11
C ALA A 597 -17.68 -4.57 2.13
N ARG A 598 -16.63 -3.83 1.75
CA ARG A 598 -15.57 -4.27 0.84
C ARG A 598 -14.30 -4.51 1.64
N GLY A 599 -13.54 -5.51 1.24
CA GLY A 599 -12.25 -5.82 1.85
C GLY A 599 -11.54 -6.92 1.09
N GLN A 600 -10.52 -7.48 1.73
CA GLN A 600 -9.75 -8.59 1.18
C GLN A 600 -9.61 -9.69 2.23
N VAL A 601 -9.60 -10.93 1.78
CA VAL A 601 -9.10 -12.06 2.58
C VAL A 601 -7.65 -12.30 2.17
N VAL A 602 -6.76 -12.28 3.15
CA VAL A 602 -5.32 -12.43 2.94
C VAL A 602 -4.90 -13.80 3.45
N PHE A 603 -4.30 -14.60 2.58
CA PHE A 603 -3.77 -15.93 2.87
C PHE A 603 -2.26 -15.86 2.88
N GLN A 604 -1.66 -16.01 4.05
CA GLN A 604 -0.21 -16.09 4.22
C GLN A 604 0.21 -17.54 4.36
N ASP A 605 1.21 -17.98 3.60
CA ASP A 605 1.75 -19.32 3.72
C ASP A 605 2.79 -19.45 4.86
N GLU A 606 3.24 -20.68 5.12
CA GLU A 606 4.29 -20.97 6.12
C GLU A 606 5.64 -20.25 5.89
N PHE A 607 5.81 -19.57 4.74
CA PHE A 607 7.01 -18.82 4.36
C PHE A 607 6.77 -17.30 4.32
N GLY A 608 5.59 -16.82 4.74
CA GLY A 608 5.24 -15.40 4.77
C GLY A 608 4.70 -14.84 3.44
N LEU A 609 4.50 -15.66 2.42
CA LEU A 609 3.97 -15.20 1.13
C LEU A 609 2.46 -15.02 1.17
N GLU A 610 2.02 -13.80 0.89
CA GLU A 610 0.61 -13.43 0.86
C GLU A 610 -0.04 -13.67 -0.52
N GLN A 611 -1.27 -14.18 -0.48
CA GLN A 611 -2.21 -14.24 -1.59
C GLN A 611 -3.49 -13.52 -1.15
N ARG A 612 -3.99 -12.59 -1.97
CA ARG A 612 -5.14 -11.75 -1.64
C ARG A 612 -6.30 -12.06 -2.57
N ILE A 613 -7.49 -12.15 -2.01
CA ILE A 613 -8.74 -12.28 -2.77
C ILE A 613 -9.71 -11.21 -2.28
N ASP A 614 -10.46 -10.61 -3.20
CA ASP A 614 -11.41 -9.57 -2.84
C ASP A 614 -12.68 -10.20 -2.23
N ILE A 615 -13.23 -9.56 -1.21
CA ILE A 615 -14.50 -9.97 -0.59
C ILE A 615 -15.48 -8.80 -0.53
N LEU A 616 -16.71 -9.06 -0.98
CA LEU A 616 -17.84 -8.14 -0.94
C LEU A 616 -18.98 -8.75 -0.11
N LEU A 617 -19.26 -8.14 1.05
CA LEU A 617 -20.41 -8.49 1.87
C LEU A 617 -21.53 -7.47 1.66
N ILE A 618 -22.70 -7.94 1.24
CA ILE A 618 -23.87 -7.11 0.93
C ILE A 618 -24.91 -7.31 2.01
N ALA A 619 -25.27 -6.25 2.74
CA ALA A 619 -26.37 -6.30 3.68
C ALA A 619 -27.69 -6.64 2.97
N GLU A 620 -28.43 -7.60 3.51
CA GLU A 620 -29.78 -7.94 3.06
C GLU A 620 -30.66 -6.69 2.97
N SER A 621 -31.43 -6.61 1.89
CA SER A 621 -32.39 -5.55 1.64
C SER A 621 -33.61 -6.12 0.93
N PRO A 622 -34.73 -5.38 0.81
CA PRO A 622 -35.86 -5.85 0.00
C PRO A 622 -35.50 -6.16 -1.46
N PHE A 623 -34.37 -5.66 -1.96
CA PHE A 623 -33.92 -5.80 -3.35
C PHE A 623 -32.67 -6.69 -3.50
N THR A 624 -32.07 -7.18 -2.41
CA THR A 624 -30.87 -8.04 -2.36
C THR A 624 -31.15 -9.30 -1.52
N GLY A 625 -30.69 -10.48 -1.94
CA GLY A 625 -30.92 -11.77 -1.25
C GLY A 625 -32.06 -12.64 -1.80
N ASP A 626 -32.57 -13.60 -1.01
CA ASP A 626 -33.50 -14.66 -1.45
C ASP A 626 -35.00 -14.27 -1.51
N GLY A 627 -35.31 -12.98 -1.37
CA GLY A 627 -36.68 -12.47 -1.35
C GLY A 627 -37.36 -12.41 -2.72
N TRP A 628 -38.70 -12.46 -2.77
CA TRP A 628 -39.46 -12.35 -4.04
C TRP A 628 -39.26 -11.01 -4.77
N LEU A 629 -38.95 -9.94 -4.03
CA LEU A 629 -38.63 -8.61 -4.58
C LEU A 629 -37.22 -8.55 -5.15
N ALA A 630 -36.25 -9.20 -4.49
CA ALA A 630 -34.89 -9.38 -4.99
C ALA A 630 -34.86 -10.27 -6.25
N TRP A 631 -35.66 -11.35 -6.25
CA TRP A 631 -35.86 -12.15 -7.46
C TRP A 631 -36.47 -11.33 -8.62
N LEU A 632 -37.35 -10.36 -8.32
CA LEU A 632 -37.93 -9.43 -9.31
C LEU A 632 -36.98 -8.33 -9.76
N SER A 633 -36.00 -7.94 -8.93
CA SER A 633 -35.02 -6.89 -9.25
C SER A 633 -33.94 -7.40 -10.21
N THR A 634 -33.67 -8.71 -10.23
CA THR A 634 -32.81 -9.35 -11.24
C THR A 634 -33.39 -9.13 -12.65
N PRO A 635 -32.66 -8.49 -13.59
CA PRO A 635 -33.18 -8.15 -14.92
C PRO A 635 -33.76 -9.33 -15.71
N SER A 636 -33.13 -10.51 -15.66
CA SER A 636 -33.58 -11.75 -16.32
C SER A 636 -34.91 -12.27 -15.80
N ASN A 637 -35.33 -11.86 -14.61
CA ASN A 637 -36.60 -12.22 -13.98
C ASN A 637 -37.63 -11.09 -14.11
N GLY A 638 -37.22 -9.84 -13.85
CA GLY A 638 -38.08 -8.66 -13.89
C GLY A 638 -38.56 -8.28 -15.29
N LEU A 639 -37.65 -8.25 -16.28
CA LEU A 639 -37.98 -7.84 -17.66
C LEU A 639 -38.99 -8.78 -18.34
N PRO A 640 -38.91 -10.12 -18.21
CA PRO A 640 -39.94 -11.02 -18.73
C PRO A 640 -41.31 -10.77 -18.10
N ILE A 641 -41.37 -10.51 -16.80
CA ILE A 641 -42.64 -10.22 -16.10
C ILE A 641 -43.26 -8.92 -16.63
N VAL A 642 -42.46 -7.87 -16.77
CA VAL A 642 -42.91 -6.61 -17.37
C VAL A 642 -43.43 -6.83 -18.79
N CYS A 643 -42.70 -7.59 -19.61
CA CYS A 643 -43.10 -7.92 -20.98
C CYS A 643 -44.42 -8.73 -21.02
N ILE A 644 -44.60 -9.70 -20.12
CA ILE A 644 -45.83 -10.49 -19.99
C ILE A 644 -47.01 -9.59 -19.56
N LEU A 645 -46.81 -8.72 -18.57
CA LEU A 645 -47.84 -7.78 -18.11
C LEU A 645 -48.22 -6.79 -19.21
N LEU A 646 -47.25 -6.29 -19.98
CA LEU A 646 -47.48 -5.43 -21.14
C LEU A 646 -48.21 -6.18 -22.26
N ALA A 647 -47.90 -7.45 -22.49
CA ALA A 647 -48.60 -8.30 -23.47
C ALA A 647 -50.06 -8.51 -23.06
N ILE A 648 -50.32 -8.81 -21.77
CA ILE A 648 -51.67 -8.94 -21.21
C ILE A 648 -52.42 -7.61 -21.30
N SER A 649 -51.77 -6.48 -21.00
CA SER A 649 -52.34 -5.13 -21.12
C SER A 649 -52.71 -4.80 -22.58
N ALA A 650 -51.84 -5.11 -23.54
CA ALA A 650 -52.07 -4.91 -24.96
C ALA A 650 -53.29 -5.71 -25.49
N ILE A 651 -53.53 -6.90 -24.94
CA ILE A 651 -54.67 -7.76 -25.28
C ILE A 651 -55.94 -7.31 -24.55
N SER A 652 -55.85 -6.99 -23.26
CA SER A 652 -56.99 -6.65 -22.39
C SER A 652 -57.51 -5.21 -22.56
N GLY A 653 -56.72 -4.34 -23.20
CA GLY A 653 -57.07 -2.96 -23.48
C GLY A 653 -58.21 -2.76 -24.49
N SER A 654 -59.43 -3.24 -24.24
CA SER A 654 -60.64 -2.69 -24.86
C SER A 654 -61.91 -2.86 -24.01
N LYS A 655 -62.31 -1.78 -23.33
CA LYS A 655 -63.58 -1.05 -23.54
C LYS A 655 -63.88 -0.14 -22.34
N LYS A 656 -63.54 1.14 -22.46
CA LYS A 656 -64.46 2.20 -22.03
C LYS A 656 -64.73 3.06 -23.26
N LYS A 657 -65.92 2.86 -23.82
CA LYS A 657 -66.62 3.86 -24.62
C LYS A 657 -67.57 4.55 -23.67
#